data_AF-A0AA39IJ51-F1
#
_entry.id   AF-A0AA39IJ51-F1
#
_cell.length_a   1.000
_cell.length_b   1.000
_cell.length_c   1.000
_cell.angle_alpha   90.00
_cell.angle_beta   90.00
_cell.angle_gamma   90.00
#
_symmetry.space_group_name_H-M   'P 1'
#
loop_
_entity.id
_entity.type
_entity.pdbx_description
1 polymer ?
#
loop_
_entity_poly.entity_id
_entity_poly.type
_entity_poly.pdbx_seq_one_letter_code
_entity_poly.pdbx_strand_id
1 'polypeptide(L)'
;MVRRALLPVLVALLFNLTQSTEVDSCQTKCFIDREPRCEARLEQSNVVESSGIYQIDESLMELKCNFSSHNNNVKVSWHYRPKYAESWQHVRCSQTEQKNNCDLDRDPSFSSLSLCRVKVTALAQEGFYKCRGEMSDGISRRIERFESDEGEIKVVGIESVETGGLRVLKYGEPEIVELKVCANPQPEIFWLNGAEVLKSGESRGRLSVSAVHHWYEPRREGLNEPKRRHSYCYTSRLLISAADGVDEHIRAVVRADGETRTVDFDIRLGVMFIPRRPMLAALLVALSAFSLTHGFYVPGVAPVEFKVGDNIDVRAIKLTSTKTIIPYEYYTVPFCRPEGELHYKSENLGEVMRGDRIVNTPFKVQMKTNLACGSLCGEKSLTKEESSMVARRIREDYHVHLLVDNLPVATPYMIQETGEKFMEHGYRLGVVDGGKVYLNNHLDIVLKYHEPTPNQYRVVGFEVQPKSIKHGSTDGQCTVSDSAPRLEIVDGEENKVLWTYSITWEESEVPWASRWDVYLKMTDVNIHWFSILNSLIVVFCLAGFLTVVIVRTVRRDIAQYNRDEEMDDTLEETGWKLVHGDVFRPPRHSMLLVNFVGTGIQLFGMVGITVFFAMLGMLSPASRGSLMSMGVFLFCFMGLISGYHSGRLYKTLRGQQPKRCAFQTALLFPSVILGTGFVMNFFLIGKHSSGAIPFTTMIALIFLWLGIDLPLVFLGFYFGYRKQAYAHPVRTNQIPRQVPEQPWYLRTVPCMFLAGILPFGAMFIELFFIFSAIWENQFYYLFGFLFMVCIILYISCSQISILVTYFLLCAENYHWWWKSFAISGGSALYVMGYAVFYYMTKLDIIGFVPMLLYFTYSFLMALTFWILTGTIGFYAAYFFLTRIYSAVKID
;
A
#
# COMPACT_ATOMS: atom_id res chain seq x y z
N MET A 1 1.13 31.11 -12.49
CA MET A 1 1.48 32.55 -12.45
C MET A 1 0.56 33.23 -11.43
N VAL A 2 1.16 33.84 -10.40
CA VAL A 2 0.62 34.89 -9.50
C VAL A 2 -0.72 34.63 -8.79
N ARG A 3 -0.67 34.00 -7.60
CA ARG A 3 -1.44 34.36 -6.38
C ARG A 3 -1.23 33.31 -5.27
N ARG A 4 -0.02 33.22 -4.72
CA ARG A 4 0.30 32.56 -3.43
C ARG A 4 1.70 33.00 -2.99
N ALA A 5 1.85 34.29 -2.66
CA ALA A 5 3.13 34.84 -2.19
C ALA A 5 2.96 36.12 -1.34
N LEU A 6 1.84 36.28 -0.61
CA LEU A 6 1.58 37.53 0.14
C LEU A 6 1.30 37.36 1.65
N LEU A 7 1.22 36.13 2.17
CA LEU A 7 1.06 35.93 3.62
C LEU A 7 2.37 35.81 4.44
N PRO A 8 3.53 35.35 3.91
CA PRO A 8 4.76 35.31 4.69
C PRO A 8 5.56 36.63 4.66
N VAL A 9 5.22 37.57 3.76
CA VAL A 9 5.93 38.86 3.60
C VAL A 9 5.40 39.93 4.58
N LEU A 10 4.12 39.85 4.98
CA LEU A 10 3.51 40.84 5.88
C LEU A 10 3.90 40.66 7.36
N VAL A 11 4.32 39.46 7.76
CA VAL A 11 4.80 39.18 9.13
C VAL A 11 6.28 39.53 9.29
N ALA A 12 7.06 39.49 8.20
CA ALA A 12 8.47 39.91 8.20
C ALA A 12 8.67 41.44 8.21
N LEU A 13 7.65 42.22 7.83
CA LEU A 13 7.69 43.68 7.82
C LEU A 13 7.26 44.34 9.15
N LEU A 14 6.71 43.58 10.10
CA LEU A 14 6.29 44.10 11.41
C LEU A 14 7.29 43.82 12.55
N PHE A 15 8.38 43.10 12.29
CA PHE A 15 9.43 42.82 13.29
C PHE A 15 10.76 43.57 13.06
N ASN A 16 10.87 44.34 11.97
CA ASN A 16 12.10 45.07 11.60
C ASN A 16 12.05 46.59 11.90
N LEU A 17 11.20 47.02 12.83
CA LEU A 17 11.05 48.42 13.22
C LEU A 17 11.23 48.65 14.72
N THR A 18 12.13 47.94 15.40
CA THR A 18 12.63 48.33 16.74
C THR A 18 14.00 47.72 17.03
N GLN A 19 15.07 48.24 16.42
CA GLN A 19 16.42 48.29 17.00
C GLN A 19 17.41 48.95 16.02
N SER A 20 17.54 50.28 16.08
CA SER A 20 18.73 50.96 15.56
C SER A 20 18.91 52.33 16.23
N THR A 21 19.33 52.35 17.49
CA THR A 21 19.95 53.54 18.11
C THR A 21 20.71 53.08 19.35
N GLU A 22 22.03 52.91 19.24
CA GLU A 22 23.04 53.02 20.34
C GLU A 22 24.35 52.33 19.89
N VAL A 23 25.20 53.03 19.13
CA VAL A 23 26.58 52.56 18.87
C VAL A 23 27.65 53.65 19.07
N ASP A 24 27.32 54.93 19.24
CA ASP A 24 28.35 55.99 19.21
C ASP A 24 28.82 56.57 20.57
N SER A 25 28.39 56.07 21.74
CA SER A 25 28.72 56.74 23.02
C SER A 25 29.83 56.12 23.87
N CYS A 26 30.52 55.06 23.43
CA CYS A 26 31.48 54.33 24.29
C CYS A 26 32.94 54.30 23.82
N GLN A 27 33.30 55.04 22.76
CA GLN A 27 34.69 55.10 22.29
C GLN A 27 35.47 56.19 23.00
N THR A 28 36.44 55.80 23.83
CA THR A 28 37.35 56.74 24.52
C THR A 28 38.77 56.58 23.96
N LYS A 29 39.43 57.67 23.59
CA LYS A 29 40.81 57.62 23.05
C LYS A 29 41.82 57.49 24.21
N CYS A 30 42.41 56.31 24.42
CA CYS A 30 43.49 56.17 25.41
C CYS A 30 44.82 56.63 24.82
N PHE A 31 45.46 57.61 25.46
CA PHE A 31 46.81 58.08 25.12
C PHE A 31 47.65 58.13 26.38
N ILE A 32 48.84 57.53 26.33
CA ILE A 32 49.91 57.76 27.30
C ILE A 32 51.13 58.18 26.48
N ASP A 33 51.65 59.38 26.73
CA ASP A 33 52.83 59.96 26.06
C ASP A 33 52.80 59.94 24.51
N ARG A 34 51.64 60.29 23.92
CA ARG A 34 51.40 60.45 22.47
C ARG A 34 51.55 59.18 21.61
N GLU A 35 51.68 58.00 22.19
CA GLU A 35 51.40 56.72 21.52
C GLU A 35 50.03 56.19 21.97
N PRO A 36 49.17 55.67 21.06
CA PRO A 36 47.97 54.95 21.46
C PRO A 36 48.38 53.62 22.09
N ARG A 37 48.25 53.49 23.41
CA ARG A 37 48.33 52.19 24.11
C ARG A 37 47.09 52.03 24.96
N CYS A 38 46.28 51.06 24.60
CA CYS A 38 45.06 50.72 25.31
C CYS A 38 45.26 49.32 25.89
N GLU A 39 45.59 49.22 27.18
CA GLU A 39 45.81 47.93 27.83
C GLU A 39 44.46 47.28 28.16
N ALA A 40 44.30 45.99 27.80
CA ALA A 40 43.18 45.17 28.26
C ALA A 40 43.63 44.34 29.46
N ARG A 41 42.78 44.21 30.48
CA ARG A 41 43.09 43.51 31.73
C ARG A 41 42.15 42.32 31.91
N LEU A 42 42.69 41.19 32.38
CA LEU A 42 41.86 40.09 32.87
C LEU A 42 41.35 40.45 34.26
N GLU A 43 40.03 40.59 34.41
CA GLU A 43 39.38 40.92 35.68
C GLU A 43 39.08 39.67 36.50
N GLN A 44 38.51 38.65 35.84
CA GLN A 44 38.10 37.41 36.50
C GLN A 44 38.19 36.23 35.54
N SER A 45 38.79 35.13 35.98
CA SER A 45 38.76 33.84 35.30
C SER A 45 38.49 32.72 36.29
N ASN A 46 37.59 31.80 35.96
CA ASN A 46 37.35 30.59 36.77
C ASN A 46 38.13 29.37 36.25
N VAL A 47 39.05 29.55 35.30
CA VAL A 47 39.72 28.43 34.60
C VAL A 47 40.51 27.53 35.58
N VAL A 48 41.20 28.14 36.55
CA VAL A 48 41.94 27.41 37.59
C VAL A 48 40.98 26.81 38.62
N GLU A 49 39.89 27.50 38.95
CA GLU A 49 38.87 27.01 39.89
C GLU A 49 38.08 25.81 39.32
N SER A 50 37.91 25.78 38.00
CA SER A 50 37.31 24.68 37.24
C SER A 50 38.30 23.53 36.96
N SER A 51 39.51 23.56 37.52
CA SER A 51 40.42 22.42 37.45
C SER A 51 39.90 21.27 38.31
N GLY A 52 39.92 20.05 37.78
CA GLY A 52 39.30 18.93 38.46
C GLY A 52 39.12 17.69 37.59
N ILE A 53 38.40 16.72 38.15
CA ILE A 53 38.07 15.45 37.50
C ILE A 53 36.64 15.52 36.98
N TYR A 54 36.46 15.24 35.69
CA TYR A 54 35.18 15.28 34.99
C TYR A 54 34.84 13.90 34.43
N GLN A 55 33.59 13.49 34.61
CA GLN A 55 33.08 12.20 34.11
C GLN A 55 32.45 12.38 32.72
N ILE A 56 32.77 11.45 31.81
CA ILE A 56 32.23 11.43 30.44
C ILE A 56 30.68 11.37 30.48
N ASP A 57 30.05 12.14 29.58
CA ASP A 57 28.59 12.23 29.35
C ASP A 57 27.72 12.77 30.50
N GLU A 58 28.20 12.77 31.74
CA GLU A 58 27.50 13.33 32.91
C GLU A 58 27.93 14.77 33.24
N SER A 59 29.20 15.11 33.00
CA SER A 59 29.75 16.40 33.44
C SER A 59 29.80 17.46 32.33
N LEU A 60 29.38 18.68 32.65
CA LEU A 60 29.51 19.86 31.80
C LEU A 60 30.57 20.80 32.39
N MET A 61 31.62 21.07 31.62
CA MET A 61 32.68 21.98 32.02
C MET A 61 32.30 23.42 31.67
N GLU A 62 32.13 24.27 32.68
CA GLU A 62 31.79 25.69 32.51
C GLU A 62 33.01 26.57 32.75
N LEU A 63 33.56 27.12 31.66
CA LEU A 63 34.71 28.02 31.68
C LEU A 63 34.27 29.45 31.39
N LYS A 64 34.75 30.39 32.20
CA LYS A 64 34.36 31.80 32.23
C LYS A 64 35.60 32.67 32.31
N CYS A 65 35.69 33.64 31.41
CA CYS A 65 36.69 34.69 31.44
C CYS A 65 36.06 36.06 31.18
N ASN A 66 36.45 37.04 32.00
CA ASN A 66 36.03 38.42 31.88
C ASN A 66 37.24 39.33 31.68
N PHE A 67 37.25 40.05 30.56
CA PHE A 67 38.28 41.04 30.24
C PHE A 67 37.69 42.44 30.23
N SER A 68 38.41 43.41 30.78
CA SER A 68 38.10 44.84 30.69
C SER A 68 39.08 45.53 29.74
N SER A 69 38.61 46.56 29.03
CA SER A 69 39.41 47.36 28.09
C SER A 69 38.82 48.77 27.98
N HIS A 70 39.65 49.79 27.85
CA HIS A 70 39.17 51.18 27.77
C HIS A 70 38.88 51.70 26.36
N ASN A 71 39.23 50.95 25.31
CA ASN A 71 39.18 51.45 23.92
C ASN A 71 38.26 50.63 23.01
N ASN A 72 38.50 49.33 22.91
CA ASN A 72 37.79 48.43 22.00
C ASN A 72 37.31 47.17 22.72
N ASN A 73 36.32 46.50 22.11
CA ASN A 73 35.89 45.18 22.56
C ASN A 73 37.04 44.16 22.52
N VAL A 74 37.11 43.29 23.52
CA VAL A 74 38.12 42.23 23.58
C VAL A 74 37.51 40.96 23.01
N LYS A 75 38.15 40.38 21.98
CA LYS A 75 37.72 39.11 21.42
C LYS A 75 38.32 37.97 22.24
N VAL A 76 37.48 37.28 23.00
CA VAL A 76 37.92 36.14 23.82
C VAL A 76 37.85 34.85 23.00
N SER A 77 38.94 34.08 23.02
CA SER A 77 39.08 32.76 22.38
C SER A 77 39.55 31.72 23.39
N TRP A 78 39.12 30.47 23.23
CA TRP A 78 39.42 29.39 24.16
C TRP A 78 40.45 28.44 23.55
N HIS A 79 41.48 28.09 24.32
CA HIS A 79 42.59 27.26 23.88
C HIS A 79 42.79 26.04 24.79
N TYR A 80 43.18 24.92 24.19
CA TYR A 80 43.41 23.64 24.85
C TYR A 80 44.69 22.99 24.34
N ARG A 81 45.40 22.27 25.23
CA ARG A 81 46.50 21.37 24.86
C ARG A 81 46.45 20.07 25.66
N PRO A 82 46.75 18.90 25.07
CA PRO A 82 46.73 17.63 25.80
C PRO A 82 47.90 17.45 26.76
N LYS A 83 49.09 17.93 26.37
CA LYS A 83 50.34 17.80 27.13
C LYS A 83 51.15 19.09 27.05
N TYR A 84 52.02 19.31 28.04
CA TYR A 84 52.89 20.49 28.09
C TYR A 84 53.76 20.69 26.84
N ALA A 85 54.17 19.60 26.18
CA ALA A 85 55.04 19.63 25.01
C ALA A 85 54.29 19.84 23.67
N GLU A 86 52.95 19.87 23.68
CA GLU A 86 52.13 20.00 22.47
C GLU A 86 51.64 21.45 22.26
N SER A 87 51.38 21.81 21.00
CA SER A 87 50.91 23.15 20.63
C SER A 87 49.45 23.39 21.03
N TRP A 88 49.14 24.62 21.43
CA TRP A 88 47.78 25.08 21.73
C TRP A 88 46.85 24.97 20.52
N GLN A 89 45.64 24.46 20.75
CA GLN A 89 44.58 24.31 19.77
C GLN A 89 43.32 25.06 20.20
N HIS A 90 42.55 25.57 19.24
CA HIS A 90 41.31 26.29 19.54
C HIS A 90 40.20 25.32 19.98
N VAL A 91 39.57 25.60 21.11
CA VAL A 91 38.47 24.81 21.66
C VAL A 91 37.16 25.16 20.95
N ARG A 92 36.39 24.15 20.54
CA ARG A 92 35.00 24.36 20.10
C ARG A 92 34.07 24.15 21.28
N CYS A 93 33.47 25.22 21.78
CA CYS A 93 32.50 25.14 22.87
C CYS A 93 31.15 24.60 22.35
N SER A 94 30.43 23.85 23.18
CA SER A 94 29.08 23.38 22.86
C SER A 94 28.05 24.51 22.95
N GLN A 95 28.25 25.46 23.87
CA GLN A 95 27.50 26.70 23.96
C GLN A 95 28.48 27.83 24.27
N THR A 96 28.34 28.95 23.55
CA THR A 96 29.13 30.17 23.77
C THR A 96 28.19 31.34 24.01
N GLU A 97 28.34 32.00 25.14
CA GLU A 97 27.74 33.30 25.40
C GLU A 97 28.85 34.33 25.54
N GLN A 98 28.86 35.35 24.67
CA GLN A 98 29.77 36.47 24.80
C GLN A 98 28.93 37.74 24.97
N LYS A 99 29.02 38.36 26.15
CA LYS A 99 28.35 39.62 26.48
C LYS A 99 29.41 40.71 26.54
N ASN A 100 29.23 41.71 25.70
CA ASN A 100 30.02 42.93 25.75
C ASN A 100 29.13 43.99 26.39
N ASN A 101 29.53 44.51 27.54
CA ASN A 101 28.83 45.59 28.20
C ASN A 101 29.73 46.82 28.27
N CYS A 102 29.19 47.98 27.93
CA CYS A 102 29.88 49.23 28.14
C CYS A 102 29.32 49.87 29.41
N ASP A 103 30.19 50.05 30.41
CA ASP A 103 29.81 50.74 31.64
C ASP A 103 30.08 52.24 31.47
N LEU A 104 29.03 53.06 31.62
CA LEU A 104 29.07 54.52 31.46
C LEU A 104 29.06 55.26 32.81
N ASP A 105 28.84 54.56 33.93
CA ASP A 105 28.66 55.15 35.26
C ASP A 105 29.99 55.32 36.03
N ARG A 106 31.07 54.65 35.59
CA ARG A 106 32.47 54.81 36.02
C ARG A 106 33.38 54.72 34.80
N ASP A 107 34.56 55.37 34.84
CA ASP A 107 35.54 55.50 33.73
C ASP A 107 35.28 54.56 32.55
N PRO A 108 34.91 55.09 31.36
CA PRO A 108 34.32 54.31 30.28
C PRO A 108 35.24 53.14 29.91
N SER A 109 34.74 51.92 30.14
CA SER A 109 35.44 50.69 29.86
C SER A 109 34.48 49.64 29.29
N PHE A 110 34.95 48.96 28.25
CA PHE A 110 34.35 47.76 27.69
C PHE A 110 34.68 46.57 28.58
N SER A 111 33.65 45.90 29.08
CA SER A 111 33.77 44.58 29.68
C SER A 111 33.29 43.53 28.68
N SER A 112 34.14 42.55 28.39
CA SER A 112 33.85 41.42 27.51
C SER A 112 33.88 40.14 28.33
N LEU A 113 32.69 39.67 28.70
CA LEU A 113 32.49 38.42 29.40
C LEU A 113 32.23 37.29 28.40
N SER A 114 33.07 36.25 28.43
CA SER A 114 32.89 35.03 27.63
C SER A 114 32.66 33.82 28.53
N LEU A 115 31.57 33.11 28.28
CA LEU A 115 31.22 31.83 28.88
C LEU A 115 31.28 30.73 27.81
N CYS A 116 32.10 29.70 28.06
CA CYS A 116 32.26 28.52 27.22
C CYS A 116 31.86 27.27 28.00
N ARG A 117 30.79 26.61 27.57
CA ARG A 117 30.37 25.31 28.10
C ARG A 117 30.84 24.20 27.18
N VAL A 118 31.64 23.27 27.70
CA VAL A 118 32.16 22.11 26.98
C VAL A 118 31.56 20.85 27.58
N LYS A 119 30.83 20.07 26.77
CA LYS A 119 30.39 18.74 27.18
C LYS A 119 31.56 17.76 27.03
N VAL A 120 31.84 17.02 28.09
CA VAL A 120 32.93 16.03 28.11
C VAL A 120 32.43 14.74 27.46
N THR A 121 32.93 14.43 26.27
CA THR A 121 32.49 13.30 25.44
C THR A 121 33.63 12.34 25.07
N ALA A 122 34.89 12.71 25.30
CA ALA A 122 36.04 11.89 24.96
C ALA A 122 37.18 12.03 25.96
N LEU A 123 37.94 10.96 26.21
CA LEU A 123 39.12 10.99 27.09
C LEU A 123 40.21 11.92 26.54
N ALA A 124 40.23 12.13 25.21
CA ALA A 124 41.13 13.04 24.54
C ALA A 124 40.90 14.52 24.87
N GLN A 125 39.86 14.88 25.64
CA GLN A 125 39.65 16.24 26.16
C GLN A 125 40.42 16.49 27.48
N GLU A 126 41.14 15.50 28.01
CA GLU A 126 42.05 15.66 29.14
C GLU A 126 43.23 16.58 28.78
N GLY A 127 43.53 17.57 29.61
CA GLY A 127 44.69 18.46 29.41
C GLY A 127 44.51 19.85 30.00
N PHE A 128 45.23 20.83 29.44
CA PHE A 128 45.28 22.19 29.96
C PHE A 128 44.42 23.13 29.13
N TYR A 129 43.62 23.93 29.81
CA TYR A 129 42.73 24.93 29.22
C TYR A 129 43.12 26.33 29.66
N LYS A 130 42.96 27.29 28.74
CA LYS A 130 43.06 28.73 29.05
C LYS A 130 42.21 29.55 28.09
N CYS A 131 41.90 30.79 28.49
CA CYS A 131 41.31 31.77 27.59
C CYS A 131 42.37 32.78 27.14
N ARG A 132 42.19 33.28 25.92
CA ARG A 132 43.03 34.33 25.32
C ARG A 132 42.13 35.44 24.81
N GLY A 133 42.28 36.64 25.37
CA GLY A 133 41.70 37.87 24.86
C GLY A 133 42.60 38.49 23.81
N GLU A 134 42.06 38.80 22.63
CA GLU A 134 42.74 39.53 21.58
C GLU A 134 42.07 40.89 21.39
N MET A 135 42.87 41.94 21.36
CA MET A 135 42.40 43.29 21.08
C MET A 135 43.16 43.88 19.89
N SER A 136 42.42 44.44 18.94
CA SER A 136 42.99 45.19 17.83
C SER A 136 43.08 46.66 18.20
N ASP A 137 44.30 47.18 18.23
CA ASP A 137 44.50 48.60 18.35
C ASP A 137 44.25 49.24 16.97
N GLY A 138 43.11 49.91 16.81
CA GLY A 138 42.54 50.32 15.52
C GLY A 138 43.43 51.24 14.65
N ILE A 139 44.56 51.71 15.20
CA ILE A 139 45.51 52.62 14.56
C ILE A 139 46.75 51.89 14.03
N SER A 140 47.28 50.90 14.78
CA SER A 140 48.54 50.19 14.44
C SER A 140 48.32 48.83 13.74
N ARG A 141 47.09 48.30 13.70
CA ARG A 141 46.77 46.90 13.31
C ARG A 141 47.57 45.83 14.09
N ARG A 142 48.26 46.21 15.16
CA ARG A 142 48.92 45.30 16.08
C ARG A 142 47.85 44.66 16.98
N ILE A 143 47.88 43.33 17.07
CA ILE A 143 46.97 42.56 17.94
C ILE A 143 47.70 42.30 19.24
N GLU A 144 47.19 42.86 20.33
CA GLU A 144 47.66 42.54 21.67
C GLU A 144 46.91 41.31 22.20
N ARG A 145 47.64 40.42 22.87
CA ARG A 145 47.12 39.15 23.36
C ARG A 145 47.31 39.06 24.86
N PHE A 146 46.23 38.76 25.56
CA PHE A 146 46.19 38.60 27.00
C PHE A 146 45.67 37.20 27.31
N GLU A 147 46.31 36.50 28.24
CA GLU A 147 45.99 35.11 28.54
C GLU A 147 45.66 34.94 30.02
N SER A 148 44.75 34.03 30.33
CA SER A 148 44.55 33.56 31.71
C SER A 148 45.59 32.55 32.11
N ASP A 149 45.66 32.30 33.42
CA ASP A 149 46.32 31.11 33.96
C ASP A 149 45.69 29.83 33.40
N GLU A 150 46.48 28.75 33.44
CA GLU A 150 46.13 27.45 32.88
C GLU A 150 45.46 26.57 33.92
N GLY A 151 44.31 25.97 33.59
CA GLY A 151 43.63 24.98 34.40
C GLY A 151 43.85 23.56 33.86
N GLU A 152 44.24 22.61 34.72
CA GLU A 152 44.37 21.19 34.36
C GLU A 152 43.05 20.45 34.57
N ILE A 153 42.62 19.71 33.54
CA ILE A 153 41.32 19.04 33.52
C ILE A 153 41.54 17.57 33.20
N LYS A 154 41.13 16.72 34.13
CA LYS A 154 41.24 15.25 34.02
C LYS A 154 39.90 14.66 33.68
N VAL A 155 39.89 13.75 32.70
CA VAL A 155 38.66 13.08 32.26
C VAL A 155 38.71 11.61 32.66
N VAL A 156 37.66 11.15 33.33
CA VAL A 156 37.47 9.75 33.77
C VAL A 156 36.18 9.17 33.21
N GLY A 157 36.13 7.85 33.09
CA GLY A 157 34.97 7.11 32.60
C GLY A 157 35.27 6.22 31.40
N ILE A 158 34.21 5.59 30.86
CA ILE A 158 34.29 4.67 29.72
C ILE A 158 33.87 5.39 28.44
N GLU A 159 34.83 5.65 27.54
CA GLU A 159 34.57 6.32 26.26
C GLU A 159 33.88 5.38 25.28
N SER A 160 34.45 4.19 25.06
CA SER A 160 33.90 3.23 24.10
C SER A 160 34.16 1.78 24.50
N VAL A 161 33.20 0.93 24.13
CA VAL A 161 33.31 -0.53 24.22
C VAL A 161 32.95 -1.09 22.84
N GLU A 162 33.95 -1.57 22.11
CA GLU A 162 33.82 -2.07 20.76
C GLU A 162 33.84 -3.61 20.78
N THR A 163 32.74 -4.21 20.31
CA THR A 163 32.68 -5.63 19.96
C THR A 163 32.87 -5.78 18.46
N GLY A 164 33.57 -6.84 18.04
CA GLY A 164 33.57 -7.22 16.62
C GLY A 164 32.15 -7.45 16.11
N GLY A 165 31.94 -7.33 14.79
CA GLY A 165 30.64 -7.65 14.17
C GLY A 165 30.25 -9.13 14.30
N LEU A 166 29.09 -9.50 13.73
CA LEU A 166 28.53 -10.87 13.80
C LEU A 166 29.60 -11.94 13.57
N ARG A 167 29.86 -12.77 14.58
CA ARG A 167 30.79 -13.91 14.49
C ARG A 167 30.05 -15.23 14.48
N VAL A 168 30.44 -16.11 13.57
CA VAL A 168 29.92 -17.47 13.49
C VAL A 168 30.96 -18.41 14.08
N LEU A 169 30.70 -18.94 15.27
CA LEU A 169 31.56 -19.94 15.91
C LEU A 169 31.24 -21.32 15.33
N LYS A 170 32.25 -22.09 14.96
CA LYS A 170 32.03 -23.47 14.54
C LYS A 170 31.91 -24.37 15.76
N TYR A 171 30.90 -25.25 15.76
CA TYR A 171 30.68 -26.18 16.86
C TYR A 171 31.93 -27.07 17.10
N GLY A 172 32.49 -27.02 18.31
CA GLY A 172 33.63 -27.85 18.72
C GLY A 172 35.03 -27.41 18.27
N GLU A 173 35.21 -26.31 17.54
CA GLU A 173 36.54 -25.75 17.22
C GLU A 173 36.96 -24.65 18.22
N PRO A 174 38.27 -24.45 18.45
CA PRO A 174 38.77 -23.38 19.30
C PRO A 174 38.68 -22.02 18.62
N GLU A 175 38.17 -21.01 19.32
CA GLU A 175 37.92 -19.67 18.82
C GLU A 175 38.31 -18.59 19.84
N ILE A 176 38.70 -17.41 19.36
CA ILE A 176 39.14 -16.28 20.21
C ILE A 176 38.22 -15.09 19.99
N VAL A 177 37.45 -14.72 21.02
CA VAL A 177 36.63 -13.50 21.03
C VAL A 177 37.43 -12.35 21.61
N GLU A 178 37.43 -11.18 20.95
CA GLU A 178 38.21 -10.01 21.37
C GLU A 178 37.27 -8.84 21.71
N LEU A 179 37.56 -8.16 22.82
CA LEU A 179 36.89 -6.95 23.29
C LEU A 179 37.89 -5.81 23.37
N LYS A 180 37.54 -4.66 22.78
CA LYS A 180 38.34 -3.43 22.86
C LYS A 180 37.59 -2.38 23.68
N VAL A 181 38.25 -1.81 24.67
CA VAL A 181 37.68 -0.85 25.63
C VAL A 181 38.59 0.35 25.75
N CYS A 182 38.07 1.56 25.62
CA CYS A 182 38.79 2.79 25.93
C CYS A 182 38.21 3.41 27.21
N ALA A 183 39.01 3.48 28.28
CA ALA A 183 38.60 3.96 29.60
C ALA A 183 39.78 4.54 30.39
N ASN A 184 39.49 5.48 31.31
CA ASN A 184 40.46 6.03 32.26
C ASN A 184 39.81 6.06 33.67
N PRO A 185 40.39 5.43 34.71
CA PRO A 185 41.62 4.62 34.74
C PRO A 185 41.45 3.25 34.04
N GLN A 186 42.47 2.39 34.11
CA GLN A 186 42.43 1.06 33.48
C GLN A 186 41.19 0.24 33.93
N PRO A 187 40.37 -0.29 33.00
CA PRO A 187 39.10 -0.93 33.33
C PRO A 187 39.29 -2.37 33.82
N GLU A 188 38.39 -2.80 34.71
CA GLU A 188 38.18 -4.21 35.07
C GLU A 188 37.17 -4.84 34.11
N ILE A 189 37.53 -5.99 33.51
CA ILE A 189 36.70 -6.68 32.52
C ILE A 189 36.33 -8.07 33.04
N PHE A 190 35.03 -8.36 33.09
CA PHE A 190 34.46 -9.65 33.46
C PHE A 190 33.75 -10.27 32.27
N TRP A 191 34.11 -11.51 31.92
CA TRP A 191 33.43 -12.27 30.88
C TRP A 191 32.35 -13.15 31.49
N LEU A 192 31.15 -13.11 30.92
CA LEU A 192 29.98 -13.87 31.34
C LEU A 192 29.57 -14.83 30.23
N ASN A 193 29.50 -16.12 30.56
CA ASN A 193 29.03 -17.16 29.65
C ASN A 193 28.02 -18.04 30.38
N GLY A 194 26.72 -17.79 30.16
CA GLY A 194 25.66 -18.39 30.96
C GLY A 194 25.77 -18.02 32.44
N ALA A 195 26.13 -18.99 33.28
CA ALA A 195 26.30 -18.83 34.73
C ALA A 195 27.77 -18.66 35.17
N GLU A 196 28.74 -18.79 34.26
CA GLU A 196 30.17 -18.65 34.57
C GLU A 196 30.62 -17.21 34.42
N VAL A 197 31.37 -16.71 35.43
CA VAL A 197 31.99 -15.39 35.45
C VAL A 197 33.51 -15.58 35.51
N LEU A 198 34.23 -15.00 34.57
CA LEU A 198 35.70 -15.09 34.47
C LEU A 198 36.33 -13.70 34.57
N LYS A 199 37.37 -13.57 35.40
CA LYS A 199 38.19 -12.35 35.49
C LYS A 199 39.38 -12.39 34.53
N SER A 200 40.01 -11.23 34.32
CA SER A 200 41.23 -11.12 33.50
C SER A 200 42.34 -12.04 34.02
N GLY A 201 42.91 -12.88 33.14
CA GLY A 201 43.97 -13.83 33.50
C GLY A 201 43.48 -15.14 34.12
N GLU A 202 42.17 -15.32 34.27
CA GLU A 202 41.57 -16.54 34.82
C GLU A 202 41.24 -17.55 33.71
N SER A 203 41.40 -18.84 34.00
CA SER A 203 41.01 -19.94 33.11
C SER A 203 40.17 -20.95 33.87
N ARG A 204 38.99 -21.29 33.33
CA ARG A 204 38.07 -22.27 33.91
C ARG A 204 37.53 -23.17 32.81
N GLY A 205 37.84 -24.46 32.91
CA GLY A 205 37.41 -25.48 31.95
C GLY A 205 37.80 -25.11 30.52
N ARG A 206 36.78 -24.91 29.67
CA ARG A 206 36.95 -24.62 28.23
C ARG A 206 37.24 -23.16 27.90
N LEU A 207 37.17 -22.26 28.89
CA LEU A 207 37.29 -20.81 28.72
C LEU A 207 38.58 -20.29 29.39
N SER A 208 39.30 -19.42 28.70
CA SER A 208 40.48 -18.73 29.25
C SER A 208 40.49 -17.26 28.84
N VAL A 209 40.70 -16.36 29.81
CA VAL A 209 40.68 -14.91 29.57
C VAL A 209 42.09 -14.35 29.65
N SER A 210 42.48 -13.55 28.66
CA SER A 210 43.76 -12.84 28.66
C SER A 210 43.78 -11.72 29.71
N ALA A 211 44.97 -11.39 30.21
CA ALA A 211 45.16 -10.15 30.95
C ALA A 211 44.78 -8.92 30.09
N VAL A 212 44.32 -7.87 30.73
CA VAL A 212 44.00 -6.59 30.07
C VAL A 212 45.31 -5.93 29.66
N HIS A 213 45.50 -5.71 28.36
CA HIS A 213 46.71 -5.12 27.80
C HIS A 213 46.39 -3.89 26.95
N HIS A 214 47.33 -2.95 26.84
CA HIS A 214 47.14 -1.79 25.99
C HIS A 214 46.94 -2.18 24.54
N TRP A 215 46.02 -1.49 23.88
CA TRP A 215 45.78 -1.64 22.47
C TRP A 215 46.86 -0.91 21.66
N TYR A 216 47.41 -1.61 20.67
CA TYR A 216 48.39 -1.08 19.73
C TYR A 216 47.78 -1.08 18.34
N GLU A 217 47.85 0.06 17.65
CA GLU A 217 47.34 0.15 16.29
C GLU A 217 48.13 -0.79 15.36
N PRO A 218 47.46 -1.60 14.52
CA PRO A 218 48.14 -2.52 13.61
C PRO A 218 48.94 -1.74 12.56
N ARG A 219 50.10 -2.28 12.18
CA ARG A 219 51.00 -1.67 11.19
C ARG A 219 50.28 -1.62 9.84
N ARG A 220 50.19 -0.45 9.20
CA ARG A 220 49.76 -0.36 7.80
C ARG A 220 50.84 -0.98 6.93
N GLU A 221 50.47 -1.92 6.05
CA GLU A 221 51.41 -2.56 5.13
C GLU A 221 52.16 -1.49 4.32
N GLY A 222 53.50 -1.53 4.34
CA GLY A 222 54.36 -0.67 3.53
C GLY A 222 55.02 0.53 4.22
N LEU A 223 54.74 0.84 5.50
CA LEU A 223 55.38 1.94 6.23
C LEU A 223 56.14 1.45 7.47
N ASN A 224 57.43 1.81 7.57
CA ASN A 224 58.34 1.46 8.67
C ASN A 224 58.14 2.36 9.91
N GLU A 225 56.89 2.61 10.29
CA GLU A 225 56.57 3.38 11.49
C GLU A 225 56.48 2.46 12.74
N PRO A 226 56.83 2.95 13.94
CA PRO A 226 56.61 2.25 15.20
C PRO A 226 55.11 2.14 15.52
N LYS A 227 54.68 1.05 16.17
CA LYS A 227 53.27 0.86 16.59
C LYS A 227 52.83 2.03 17.48
N ARG A 228 51.78 2.76 17.07
CA ARG A 228 51.24 3.87 17.85
C ARG A 228 50.46 3.31 19.05
N ARG A 229 50.89 3.66 20.27
CA ARG A 229 50.23 3.26 21.52
C ARG A 229 49.09 4.23 21.81
N HIS A 230 47.88 3.71 21.99
CA HIS A 230 46.77 4.49 22.54
C HIS A 230 46.84 4.47 24.07
N SER A 231 46.93 5.66 24.69
CA SER A 231 47.20 5.78 26.12
C SER A 231 46.08 5.22 27.01
N TYR A 232 44.83 5.23 26.56
CA TYR A 232 43.65 4.86 27.36
C TYR A 232 42.83 3.69 26.78
N CYS A 233 43.31 3.03 25.73
CA CYS A 233 42.61 1.91 25.11
C CYS A 233 43.28 0.58 25.46
N TYR A 234 42.46 -0.39 25.81
CA TYR A 234 42.82 -1.71 26.28
C TYR A 234 42.08 -2.79 25.49
N THR A 235 42.63 -3.99 25.46
CA THR A 235 42.00 -5.18 24.86
C THR A 235 42.05 -6.36 25.83
N SER A 236 41.00 -7.16 25.79
CA SER A 236 40.86 -8.44 26.49
C SER A 236 40.33 -9.49 25.53
N ARG A 237 40.87 -10.70 25.61
CA ARG A 237 40.53 -11.82 24.73
C ARG A 237 40.01 -12.99 25.55
N LEU A 238 38.90 -13.55 25.11
CA LEU A 238 38.33 -14.80 25.62
C LEU A 238 38.62 -15.91 24.61
N LEU A 239 39.46 -16.87 25.02
CA LEU A 239 39.71 -18.11 24.30
C LEU A 239 38.66 -19.15 24.71
N ILE A 240 37.95 -19.69 23.74
CA ILE A 240 37.01 -20.80 23.88
C ILE A 240 37.66 -22.00 23.20
N SER A 241 38.03 -23.02 23.95
CA SER A 241 38.71 -24.21 23.39
C SER A 241 37.77 -25.13 22.58
N ALA A 242 36.47 -25.15 22.92
CA ALA A 242 35.44 -25.88 22.19
C ALA A 242 34.09 -25.15 22.33
N ALA A 243 33.58 -24.63 21.21
CA ALA A 243 32.34 -23.85 21.20
C ALA A 243 31.07 -24.75 21.24
N ASP A 244 30.09 -24.39 22.07
CA ASP A 244 28.84 -25.10 22.33
C ASP A 244 27.64 -24.14 22.47
N GLY A 245 26.41 -24.65 22.51
CA GLY A 245 25.12 -23.93 22.52
C GLY A 245 25.01 -22.73 23.48
N VAL A 246 25.73 -22.79 24.60
CA VAL A 246 25.73 -21.74 25.63
C VAL A 246 26.50 -20.49 25.17
N ASP A 247 27.44 -20.64 24.23
CA ASP A 247 28.33 -19.57 23.75
C ASP A 247 27.66 -18.57 22.80
N GLU A 248 26.40 -18.80 22.40
CA GLU A 248 25.62 -17.80 21.65
C GLU A 248 25.26 -16.57 22.50
N HIS A 249 25.41 -16.65 23.84
CA HIS A 249 25.00 -15.61 24.77
C HIS A 249 26.17 -15.08 25.62
N ILE A 250 27.35 -14.94 25.02
CA ILE A 250 28.53 -14.38 25.70
C ILE A 250 28.33 -12.88 25.91
N ARG A 251 28.59 -12.42 27.13
CA ARG A 251 28.51 -11.00 27.52
C ARG A 251 29.80 -10.59 28.21
N ALA A 252 30.17 -9.32 28.11
CA ALA A 252 31.26 -8.74 28.88
C ALA A 252 30.75 -7.57 29.72
N VAL A 253 31.18 -7.52 30.98
CA VAL A 253 30.94 -6.41 31.90
C VAL A 253 32.25 -5.66 32.08
N VAL A 254 32.24 -4.40 31.70
CA VAL A 254 33.37 -3.48 31.84
C VAL A 254 33.06 -2.52 32.98
N ARG A 255 33.96 -2.42 33.95
CA ARG A 255 33.85 -1.50 35.09
C ARG A 255 35.05 -0.57 35.14
N ALA A 256 34.80 0.74 35.20
CA ALA A 256 35.81 1.76 35.44
C ALA A 256 35.18 2.92 36.24
N ASP A 257 35.80 3.26 37.38
CA ASP A 257 35.48 4.41 38.25
C ASP A 257 33.97 4.73 38.40
N GLY A 258 33.22 3.83 39.02
CA GLY A 258 31.78 3.99 39.26
C GLY A 258 30.87 3.68 38.06
N GLU A 259 31.38 3.70 36.83
CA GLU A 259 30.64 3.35 35.62
C GLU A 259 30.74 1.84 35.32
N THR A 260 29.62 1.21 34.95
CA THR A 260 29.57 -0.19 34.52
C THR A 260 28.81 -0.30 33.20
N ARG A 261 29.45 -0.85 32.16
CA ARG A 261 28.83 -1.13 30.86
C ARG A 261 28.80 -2.62 30.59
N THR A 262 27.64 -3.14 30.19
CA THR A 262 27.47 -4.53 29.77
C THR A 262 27.28 -4.59 28.27
N VAL A 263 28.06 -5.44 27.58
CA VAL A 263 27.95 -5.61 26.13
C VAL A 263 27.75 -7.08 25.79
N ASP A 264 26.78 -7.32 24.90
CA ASP A 264 26.42 -8.63 24.40
C ASP A 264 27.12 -8.86 23.05
N PHE A 265 27.70 -10.04 22.85
CA PHE A 265 28.31 -10.39 21.57
C PHE A 265 27.28 -11.06 20.65
N ASP A 266 27.12 -10.54 19.44
CA ASP A 266 26.32 -11.18 18.39
C ASP A 266 27.06 -12.41 17.83
N ILE A 267 26.84 -13.57 18.49
CA ILE A 267 27.45 -14.86 18.15
C ILE A 267 26.39 -15.85 17.67
N ARG A 268 26.68 -16.60 16.60
CA ARG A 268 25.86 -17.74 16.17
C ARG A 268 26.70 -19.00 16.06
N LEU A 269 26.16 -20.15 16.47
CA LEU A 269 26.82 -21.43 16.22
C LEU A 269 26.55 -21.92 14.80
N GLY A 270 27.62 -22.05 14.04
CA GLY A 270 27.66 -22.82 12.82
C GLY A 270 27.57 -24.30 13.14
N VAL A 271 26.35 -24.84 13.16
CA VAL A 271 26.13 -26.29 13.17
C VAL A 271 26.56 -26.84 11.81
N MET A 272 27.41 -27.86 11.80
CA MET A 272 27.69 -28.66 10.60
C MET A 272 26.41 -29.43 10.24
N PHE A 273 25.47 -28.74 9.59
CA PHE A 273 24.32 -29.37 8.95
C PHE A 273 24.82 -30.08 7.70
N ILE A 274 24.85 -31.41 7.77
CA ILE A 274 24.66 -32.27 6.60
C ILE A 274 23.49 -31.68 5.79
N PRO A 275 23.68 -31.34 4.50
CA PRO A 275 22.78 -30.41 3.82
C PRO A 275 21.45 -31.08 3.49
N ARG A 276 20.45 -30.93 4.36
CA ARG A 276 19.03 -30.98 3.98
C ARG A 276 18.60 -29.67 3.31
N ARG A 277 19.31 -29.31 2.24
CA ARG A 277 18.83 -28.42 1.19
C ARG A 277 19.02 -29.06 -0.19
N PRO A 278 18.22 -30.08 -0.57
CA PRO A 278 17.85 -30.32 -1.94
C PRO A 278 16.38 -29.93 -2.14
N MET A 279 15.88 -28.89 -1.46
CA MET A 279 14.55 -28.35 -1.72
C MET A 279 14.62 -26.90 -2.12
N LEU A 280 15.44 -26.05 -1.48
CA LEU A 280 15.62 -24.66 -1.96
C LEU A 280 16.59 -24.58 -3.15
N ALA A 281 17.69 -25.34 -3.12
CA ALA A 281 18.61 -25.45 -4.24
C ALA A 281 18.01 -26.29 -5.36
N ALA A 282 17.24 -27.34 -5.07
CA ALA A 282 16.47 -28.05 -6.10
C ALA A 282 15.30 -27.21 -6.62
N LEU A 283 14.69 -26.32 -5.83
CA LEU A 283 13.69 -25.37 -6.34
C LEU A 283 14.35 -24.27 -7.16
N LEU A 284 15.53 -23.76 -6.78
CA LEU A 284 16.30 -22.77 -7.56
C LEU A 284 16.92 -23.37 -8.82
N VAL A 285 17.39 -24.62 -8.76
CA VAL A 285 17.87 -25.40 -9.91
C VAL A 285 16.71 -25.90 -10.75
N ALA A 286 15.54 -26.20 -10.18
CA ALA A 286 14.31 -26.43 -10.96
C ALA A 286 13.83 -25.13 -11.61
N LEU A 287 13.86 -24.00 -10.90
CA LEU A 287 13.55 -22.67 -11.42
C LEU A 287 14.55 -22.20 -12.48
N SER A 288 15.82 -22.63 -12.42
CA SER A 288 16.82 -22.34 -13.45
C SER A 288 16.89 -23.40 -14.55
N ALA A 289 16.39 -24.61 -14.32
CA ALA A 289 16.19 -25.66 -15.32
C ALA A 289 14.88 -25.47 -16.10
N PHE A 290 13.92 -24.72 -15.54
CA PHE A 290 12.92 -24.03 -16.35
C PHE A 290 13.63 -22.90 -17.09
N SER A 291 14.09 -23.18 -18.30
CA SER A 291 14.27 -22.16 -19.31
C SER A 291 12.93 -21.41 -19.45
N LEU A 292 12.77 -20.31 -18.73
CA LEU A 292 11.72 -19.30 -18.93
C LEU A 292 12.03 -18.50 -20.19
N THR A 293 12.21 -19.20 -21.30
CA THR A 293 12.10 -18.65 -22.64
C THR A 293 11.30 -19.65 -23.48
N HIS A 294 10.08 -19.91 -23.03
CA HIS A 294 8.98 -19.83 -23.97
C HIS A 294 8.37 -18.46 -23.73
N GLY A 295 8.51 -17.57 -24.71
CA GLY A 295 7.72 -16.34 -24.70
C GLY A 295 6.27 -16.77 -24.55
N PHE A 296 5.68 -16.51 -23.40
CA PHE A 296 4.27 -16.74 -23.19
C PHE A 296 3.56 -15.73 -24.09
N TYR A 297 3.00 -16.23 -25.19
CA TYR A 297 2.16 -15.43 -26.07
C TYR A 297 0.92 -15.06 -25.26
N VAL A 298 0.87 -13.82 -24.77
CA VAL A 298 -0.37 -13.22 -24.27
C VAL A 298 -1.23 -12.94 -25.50
N PRO A 299 -2.30 -13.70 -25.75
CA PRO A 299 -3.12 -13.50 -26.95
C PRO A 299 -3.71 -12.08 -26.92
N GLY A 300 -3.50 -11.31 -27.99
CA GLY A 300 -4.08 -9.98 -28.16
C GLY A 300 -3.14 -8.78 -27.97
N VAL A 301 -1.82 -8.99 -27.79
CA VAL A 301 -0.85 -7.89 -27.64
C VAL A 301 -0.01 -7.65 -28.91
N ALA A 302 0.14 -8.62 -29.80
CA ALA A 302 0.86 -8.44 -31.06
C ALA A 302 -0.11 -8.07 -32.21
N PRO A 303 0.24 -7.10 -33.08
CA PRO A 303 -0.56 -6.77 -34.24
C PRO A 303 -0.57 -7.92 -35.25
N VAL A 304 -1.74 -8.23 -35.79
CA VAL A 304 -1.86 -9.07 -36.99
C VAL A 304 -1.72 -8.16 -38.20
N GLU A 305 -0.81 -8.52 -39.10
CA GLU A 305 -0.57 -7.77 -40.36
C GLU A 305 -1.24 -8.52 -41.51
N PHE A 306 -2.06 -7.80 -42.27
CA PHE A 306 -2.78 -8.31 -43.43
C PHE A 306 -2.21 -7.71 -44.72
N LYS A 307 -2.25 -8.49 -45.80
CA LYS A 307 -2.01 -8.04 -47.17
C LYS A 307 -3.33 -7.85 -47.89
N VAL A 308 -3.32 -7.12 -49.00
CA VAL A 308 -4.50 -6.96 -49.87
C VAL A 308 -5.00 -8.34 -50.32
N GLY A 309 -6.29 -8.60 -50.15
CA GLY A 309 -6.92 -9.88 -50.52
C GLY A 309 -6.81 -11.00 -49.47
N ASP A 310 -6.09 -10.80 -48.36
CA ASP A 310 -6.08 -11.77 -47.27
C ASP A 310 -7.49 -11.91 -46.67
N ASN A 311 -7.88 -13.15 -46.36
CA ASN A 311 -9.16 -13.45 -45.72
C ASN A 311 -9.13 -13.03 -44.24
N ILE A 312 -10.20 -12.36 -43.79
CA ILE A 312 -10.37 -11.91 -42.41
C ILE A 312 -11.55 -12.66 -41.78
N ASP A 313 -11.27 -13.39 -40.72
CA ASP A 313 -12.29 -14.13 -39.98
C ASP A 313 -13.21 -13.16 -39.21
N VAL A 314 -14.48 -13.11 -39.60
CA VAL A 314 -15.54 -12.59 -38.73
C VAL A 314 -16.02 -13.72 -37.84
N ARG A 315 -16.02 -13.50 -36.53
CA ARG A 315 -16.47 -14.49 -35.54
C ARG A 315 -17.64 -13.93 -34.76
N ALA A 316 -18.56 -14.78 -34.34
CA ALA A 316 -19.64 -14.40 -33.43
C ALA A 316 -19.28 -14.78 -31.99
N ILE A 317 -19.78 -14.02 -31.01
CA ILE A 317 -19.50 -14.26 -29.58
C ILE A 317 -20.75 -14.73 -28.86
N LYS A 318 -21.77 -13.87 -28.78
CA LYS A 318 -23.01 -14.11 -28.04
C LYS A 318 -24.06 -13.04 -28.35
N LEU A 319 -25.25 -13.25 -27.85
CA LEU A 319 -26.38 -12.33 -27.82
C LEU A 319 -26.52 -11.82 -26.39
N THR A 320 -26.62 -10.50 -26.19
CA THR A 320 -26.90 -9.91 -24.86
C THR A 320 -28.09 -8.98 -24.92
N SER A 321 -28.75 -8.77 -23.79
CA SER A 321 -29.89 -7.85 -23.67
C SER A 321 -29.78 -7.11 -22.34
N THR A 322 -30.08 -5.81 -22.34
CA THR A 322 -30.17 -4.98 -21.13
C THR A 322 -31.44 -5.27 -20.33
N LYS A 323 -32.50 -5.79 -20.97
CA LYS A 323 -33.78 -6.13 -20.33
C LYS A 323 -33.76 -7.49 -19.63
N THR A 324 -33.07 -8.48 -20.18
CA THR A 324 -33.09 -9.83 -19.60
C THR A 324 -31.77 -10.21 -18.96
N ILE A 325 -30.64 -9.55 -19.28
CA ILE A 325 -29.30 -9.80 -18.71
C ILE A 325 -28.74 -11.22 -18.99
N ILE A 326 -29.56 -12.14 -19.50
CA ILE A 326 -29.20 -13.51 -19.82
C ILE A 326 -28.59 -13.55 -21.23
N PRO A 327 -27.31 -13.96 -21.37
CA PRO A 327 -26.70 -14.11 -22.67
C PRO A 327 -27.13 -15.42 -23.34
N TYR A 328 -27.19 -15.41 -24.67
CA TYR A 328 -27.47 -16.59 -25.50
C TYR A 328 -26.40 -16.79 -26.57
N GLU A 329 -26.26 -18.02 -27.06
CA GLU A 329 -25.31 -18.30 -28.12
C GLU A 329 -25.80 -17.71 -29.45
N TYR A 330 -24.87 -17.36 -30.33
CA TYR A 330 -25.19 -16.75 -31.62
C TYR A 330 -26.18 -17.60 -32.43
N TYR A 331 -25.93 -18.91 -32.54
CA TYR A 331 -26.76 -19.84 -33.29
C TYR A 331 -28.03 -20.32 -32.58
N THR A 332 -28.35 -19.76 -31.39
CA THR A 332 -29.70 -19.92 -30.81
C THR A 332 -30.74 -19.21 -31.68
N VAL A 333 -30.36 -18.11 -32.34
CA VAL A 333 -31.14 -17.48 -33.40
C VAL A 333 -30.83 -18.19 -34.73
N PRO A 334 -31.82 -18.41 -35.61
CA PRO A 334 -31.68 -19.17 -36.85
C PRO A 334 -30.90 -18.43 -37.95
N PHE A 335 -29.72 -17.88 -37.64
CA PHE A 335 -28.78 -17.33 -38.61
C PHE A 335 -28.25 -18.38 -39.60
N CYS A 336 -27.62 -17.92 -40.67
CA CYS A 336 -26.91 -18.77 -41.64
C CYS A 336 -25.71 -19.46 -40.97
N ARG A 337 -25.57 -20.77 -41.19
CA ARG A 337 -24.39 -21.54 -40.75
C ARG A 337 -23.34 -21.58 -41.87
N PRO A 338 -22.05 -21.58 -41.55
CA PRO A 338 -20.98 -21.73 -42.54
C PRO A 338 -21.03 -23.12 -43.21
N GLU A 339 -20.43 -23.22 -44.40
CA GLU A 339 -20.24 -24.49 -45.10
C GLU A 339 -19.21 -25.35 -44.33
N GLY A 340 -19.66 -26.39 -43.62
CA GLY A 340 -18.81 -27.29 -42.83
C GLY A 340 -19.21 -27.39 -41.35
N GLU A 341 -18.28 -27.83 -40.50
CA GLU A 341 -18.48 -27.91 -39.05
C GLU A 341 -18.36 -26.54 -38.36
N LEU A 342 -19.08 -26.39 -37.25
CA LEU A 342 -18.96 -25.23 -36.38
C LEU A 342 -17.67 -25.33 -35.57
N HIS A 343 -16.73 -24.42 -35.83
CA HIS A 343 -15.47 -24.35 -35.12
C HIS A 343 -15.57 -23.32 -33.99
N TYR A 344 -15.59 -23.83 -32.75
CA TYR A 344 -15.50 -23.01 -31.55
C TYR A 344 -14.03 -22.74 -31.21
N LYS A 345 -13.69 -21.49 -30.92
CA LYS A 345 -12.34 -21.11 -30.46
C LYS A 345 -12.18 -21.53 -29.00
N SER A 346 -11.01 -22.04 -28.62
CA SER A 346 -10.69 -22.31 -27.21
C SER A 346 -10.71 -21.04 -26.38
N GLU A 347 -11.51 -21.03 -25.31
CA GLU A 347 -11.71 -19.92 -24.39
C GLU A 347 -10.81 -20.04 -23.15
N ASN A 348 -10.39 -18.91 -22.60
CA ASN A 348 -9.80 -18.90 -21.26
C ASN A 348 -10.88 -19.02 -20.17
N LEU A 349 -10.48 -19.33 -18.93
CA LEU A 349 -11.42 -19.54 -17.82
C LEU A 349 -12.40 -18.36 -17.64
N GLY A 350 -11.91 -17.13 -17.76
CA GLY A 350 -12.72 -15.93 -17.64
C GLY A 350 -13.67 -15.68 -18.81
N GLU A 351 -13.29 -16.03 -20.04
CA GLU A 351 -14.20 -16.00 -21.21
C GLU A 351 -15.35 -16.99 -21.00
N VAL A 352 -15.05 -18.21 -20.52
CA VAL A 352 -16.08 -19.21 -20.21
C VAL A 352 -17.02 -18.73 -19.10
N MET A 353 -16.50 -18.10 -18.04
CA MET A 353 -17.34 -17.57 -16.95
C MET A 353 -18.20 -16.36 -17.37
N ARG A 354 -17.80 -15.61 -18.40
CA ARG A 354 -18.64 -14.55 -19.00
C ARG A 354 -19.71 -15.09 -19.96
N GLY A 355 -19.68 -16.38 -20.27
CA GLY A 355 -20.54 -16.99 -21.28
C GLY A 355 -20.22 -16.53 -22.70
N ASP A 356 -18.98 -16.14 -22.97
CA ASP A 356 -18.51 -15.89 -24.33
C ASP A 356 -18.40 -17.24 -25.04
N ARG A 357 -18.97 -17.37 -26.26
CA ARG A 357 -18.94 -18.58 -27.08
C ARG A 357 -18.48 -18.25 -28.49
N ILE A 358 -17.16 -18.18 -28.68
CA ILE A 358 -16.60 -17.68 -29.94
C ILE A 358 -16.72 -18.75 -31.03
N VAL A 359 -17.51 -18.48 -32.07
CA VAL A 359 -17.79 -19.40 -33.17
C VAL A 359 -17.53 -18.76 -34.54
N ASN A 360 -17.14 -19.57 -35.52
CA ASN A 360 -16.99 -19.14 -36.91
C ASN A 360 -18.33 -18.75 -37.54
N THR A 361 -18.29 -17.84 -38.52
CA THR A 361 -19.48 -17.33 -39.24
C THR A 361 -19.29 -17.44 -40.75
N PRO A 362 -20.37 -17.38 -41.56
CA PRO A 362 -20.27 -17.45 -43.02
C PRO A 362 -19.82 -16.16 -43.72
N PHE A 363 -19.49 -15.08 -42.99
CA PHE A 363 -19.04 -13.83 -43.62
C PHE A 363 -17.70 -14.04 -44.34
N LYS A 364 -17.64 -13.70 -45.62
CA LYS A 364 -16.42 -13.76 -46.44
C LYS A 364 -15.87 -12.34 -46.61
N VAL A 365 -14.99 -11.93 -45.71
CA VAL A 365 -14.33 -10.61 -45.73
C VAL A 365 -12.92 -10.76 -46.26
N GLN A 366 -12.55 -9.94 -47.26
CA GLN A 366 -11.19 -9.83 -47.77
C GLN A 366 -10.64 -8.43 -47.54
N MET A 367 -9.36 -8.36 -47.16
CA MET A 367 -8.67 -7.10 -46.89
C MET A 367 -8.71 -6.17 -48.12
N LYS A 368 -9.17 -4.92 -47.91
CA LYS A 368 -9.25 -3.85 -48.92
C LYS A 368 -10.12 -4.17 -50.15
N THR A 369 -11.01 -5.16 -50.04
CA THR A 369 -11.95 -5.51 -51.11
C THR A 369 -13.35 -5.09 -50.70
N ASN A 370 -13.90 -4.07 -51.36
CA ASN A 370 -15.27 -3.60 -51.11
C ASN A 370 -16.28 -4.57 -51.75
N LEU A 371 -17.34 -4.88 -51.02
CA LEU A 371 -18.41 -5.76 -51.47
C LEU A 371 -19.74 -5.01 -51.33
N ALA A 372 -20.35 -4.63 -52.44
CA ALA A 372 -21.62 -3.89 -52.40
C ALA A 372 -22.78 -4.75 -51.85
N CYS A 373 -22.78 -6.05 -52.13
CA CYS A 373 -23.84 -6.94 -51.67
C CYS A 373 -23.38 -8.41 -51.67
N GLY A 374 -23.22 -8.98 -50.47
CA GLY A 374 -22.98 -10.39 -50.22
C GLY A 374 -24.20 -11.06 -49.60
N SER A 375 -24.55 -12.25 -50.08
CA SER A 375 -25.51 -13.12 -49.41
C SER A 375 -24.76 -14.08 -48.47
N LEU A 376 -25.23 -14.25 -47.23
CA LEU A 376 -24.63 -15.20 -46.29
C LEU A 376 -25.06 -16.64 -46.58
N CYS A 377 -26.32 -16.82 -46.94
CA CYS A 377 -26.90 -18.08 -47.37
C CYS A 377 -28.14 -17.80 -48.23
N GLY A 378 -28.61 -18.83 -48.93
CA GLY A 378 -29.88 -18.77 -49.67
C GLY A 378 -31.07 -18.41 -48.77
N GLU A 379 -32.19 -18.04 -49.40
CA GLU A 379 -33.41 -17.67 -48.69
C GLU A 379 -33.83 -18.77 -47.71
N LYS A 380 -33.93 -18.42 -46.42
CA LYS A 380 -34.27 -19.36 -45.34
C LYS A 380 -35.70 -19.11 -44.89
N SER A 381 -36.53 -20.15 -44.92
CA SER A 381 -37.87 -20.13 -44.35
C SER A 381 -37.78 -20.38 -42.83
N LEU A 382 -38.16 -19.39 -42.04
CA LEU A 382 -38.33 -19.52 -40.59
C LEU A 382 -39.62 -20.27 -40.29
N THR A 383 -39.53 -21.31 -39.47
CA THR A 383 -40.71 -22.00 -38.94
C THR A 383 -41.51 -21.09 -38.00
N LYS A 384 -42.78 -21.44 -37.74
CA LYS A 384 -43.64 -20.65 -36.82
C LYS A 384 -43.02 -20.48 -35.43
N GLU A 385 -42.38 -21.52 -34.91
CA GLU A 385 -41.69 -21.50 -33.62
C GLU A 385 -40.45 -20.59 -33.65
N GLU A 386 -39.63 -20.67 -34.71
CA GLU A 386 -38.47 -19.80 -34.88
C GLU A 386 -38.88 -18.33 -35.07
N SER A 387 -39.93 -18.05 -35.85
CA SER A 387 -40.48 -16.69 -36.03
C SER A 387 -40.91 -16.09 -34.70
N SER A 388 -41.67 -16.85 -33.88
CA SER A 388 -42.10 -16.39 -32.55
C SER A 388 -40.92 -16.18 -31.59
N MET A 389 -39.91 -17.05 -31.66
CA MET A 389 -38.69 -16.91 -30.87
C MET A 389 -37.91 -15.65 -31.26
N VAL A 390 -37.68 -15.41 -32.55
CA VAL A 390 -37.01 -14.21 -33.07
C VAL A 390 -37.80 -12.96 -32.69
N ALA A 391 -39.13 -12.96 -32.86
CA ALA A 391 -39.98 -11.85 -32.48
C ALA A 391 -39.88 -11.54 -30.97
N ARG A 392 -39.86 -12.57 -30.12
CA ARG A 392 -39.63 -12.41 -28.68
C ARG A 392 -38.25 -11.82 -28.38
N ARG A 393 -37.18 -12.29 -29.03
CA ARG A 393 -35.83 -11.75 -28.84
C ARG A 393 -35.71 -10.28 -29.26
N ILE A 394 -36.42 -9.87 -30.31
CA ILE A 394 -36.45 -8.46 -30.72
C ILE A 394 -37.16 -7.60 -29.68
N ARG A 395 -38.29 -8.07 -29.11
CA ARG A 395 -38.99 -7.37 -28.01
C ARG A 395 -38.15 -7.27 -26.73
N GLU A 396 -37.35 -8.31 -26.46
CA GLU A 396 -36.39 -8.37 -25.36
C GLU A 396 -35.12 -7.54 -25.60
N ASP A 397 -34.99 -6.83 -26.72
CA ASP A 397 -33.89 -5.91 -27.06
C ASP A 397 -32.50 -6.59 -27.11
N TYR A 398 -32.43 -7.74 -27.80
CA TYR A 398 -31.17 -8.45 -27.97
C TYR A 398 -30.23 -7.78 -28.98
N HIS A 399 -28.98 -7.62 -28.54
CA HIS A 399 -27.85 -7.15 -29.31
C HIS A 399 -26.95 -8.33 -29.67
N VAL A 400 -26.47 -8.34 -30.91
CA VAL A 400 -25.61 -9.37 -31.48
C VAL A 400 -24.17 -8.89 -31.45
N HIS A 401 -23.28 -9.70 -30.88
CA HIS A 401 -21.86 -9.39 -30.78
C HIS A 401 -21.04 -10.19 -31.78
N LEU A 402 -20.42 -9.48 -32.71
CA LEU A 402 -19.42 -9.99 -33.64
C LEU A 402 -18.02 -9.49 -33.28
N LEU A 403 -17.02 -10.16 -33.84
CA LEU A 403 -15.61 -9.93 -33.58
C LEU A 403 -14.80 -10.02 -34.87
N VAL A 404 -13.91 -9.05 -35.08
CA VAL A 404 -12.89 -9.05 -36.15
C VAL A 404 -11.55 -8.65 -35.55
N ASP A 405 -10.51 -9.46 -35.70
CA ASP A 405 -9.16 -9.20 -35.14
C ASP A 405 -9.17 -8.76 -33.64
N ASN A 406 -9.99 -9.44 -32.83
CA ASN A 406 -10.30 -9.12 -31.43
C ASN A 406 -11.04 -7.78 -31.18
N LEU A 407 -11.37 -7.00 -32.20
CA LEU A 407 -12.23 -5.82 -32.06
C LEU A 407 -13.71 -6.23 -31.99
N PRO A 408 -14.47 -5.69 -31.03
CA PRO A 408 -15.90 -5.88 -31.00
C PRO A 408 -16.59 -5.07 -32.11
N VAL A 409 -17.73 -5.56 -32.57
CA VAL A 409 -18.62 -4.75 -33.41
C VAL A 409 -19.22 -3.58 -32.61
N ALA A 410 -19.29 -2.41 -33.24
CA ALA A 410 -20.02 -1.27 -32.72
C ALA A 410 -21.00 -0.70 -33.76
N THR A 411 -22.13 -0.21 -33.28
CA THR A 411 -23.12 0.50 -34.10
C THR A 411 -22.99 2.00 -33.83
N PRO A 412 -22.57 2.81 -34.82
CA PRO A 412 -22.55 4.26 -34.67
C PRO A 412 -23.99 4.81 -34.69
N TYR A 413 -24.35 5.62 -33.71
CA TYR A 413 -25.60 6.39 -33.71
C TYR A 413 -25.32 7.85 -33.32
N MET A 414 -26.14 8.75 -33.85
CA MET A 414 -26.03 10.18 -33.58
C MET A 414 -27.09 10.58 -32.57
N ILE A 415 -26.70 11.26 -31.48
CA ILE A 415 -27.68 11.89 -30.60
C ILE A 415 -28.18 13.16 -31.30
N GLN A 416 -29.48 13.22 -31.57
CA GLN A 416 -30.09 14.34 -32.29
C GLN A 416 -29.92 15.69 -31.56
N GLU A 417 -29.80 15.68 -30.23
CA GLU A 417 -29.66 16.89 -29.41
C GLU A 417 -28.25 17.50 -29.43
N THR A 418 -27.18 16.67 -29.44
CA THR A 418 -25.79 17.14 -29.35
C THR A 418 -25.02 17.05 -30.67
N GLY A 419 -25.51 16.25 -31.63
CA GLY A 419 -24.81 15.98 -32.88
C GLY A 419 -23.54 15.12 -32.69
N GLU A 420 -23.34 14.53 -31.51
CA GLU A 420 -22.20 13.67 -31.23
C GLU A 420 -22.44 12.22 -31.70
N LYS A 421 -21.40 11.59 -32.25
CA LYS A 421 -21.37 10.18 -32.64
C LYS A 421 -21.11 9.31 -31.41
N PHE A 422 -22.06 8.45 -31.06
CA PHE A 422 -21.93 7.42 -30.03
C PHE A 422 -21.80 6.04 -30.66
N MET A 423 -21.08 5.15 -29.98
CA MET A 423 -20.84 3.77 -30.40
C MET A 423 -21.57 2.84 -29.44
N GLU A 424 -22.65 2.21 -29.90
CA GLU A 424 -23.33 1.15 -29.15
C GLU A 424 -22.56 -0.17 -29.36
N HIS A 425 -22.33 -0.95 -28.30
CA HIS A 425 -21.66 -2.23 -28.42
C HIS A 425 -22.61 -3.31 -28.95
N GLY A 426 -22.21 -4.01 -30.02
CA GLY A 426 -23.12 -4.92 -30.72
C GLY A 426 -23.97 -4.19 -31.76
N TYR A 427 -24.82 -4.96 -32.45
CA TYR A 427 -25.90 -4.40 -33.26
C TYR A 427 -27.24 -5.01 -32.82
N ARG A 428 -28.32 -4.22 -32.90
CA ARG A 428 -29.66 -4.67 -32.52
C ARG A 428 -30.16 -5.74 -33.49
N LEU A 429 -30.68 -6.85 -32.97
CA LEU A 429 -31.26 -7.92 -33.78
C LEU A 429 -32.46 -7.43 -34.63
N GLY A 430 -33.22 -6.48 -34.10
CA GLY A 430 -34.37 -5.88 -34.76
C GLY A 430 -34.90 -4.66 -34.03
N VAL A 431 -35.93 -4.05 -34.57
CA VAL A 431 -36.58 -2.86 -34.00
C VAL A 431 -38.08 -3.10 -33.91
N VAL A 432 -38.69 -2.67 -32.82
CA VAL A 432 -40.15 -2.65 -32.67
C VAL A 432 -40.65 -1.24 -32.98
N ASP A 433 -41.47 -1.09 -34.01
CA ASP A 433 -42.02 0.19 -34.46
C ASP A 433 -43.52 0.04 -34.73
N GLY A 434 -44.35 0.93 -34.15
CA GLY A 434 -45.81 0.85 -34.26
C GLY A 434 -46.45 -0.47 -33.77
N GLY A 435 -45.81 -1.17 -32.83
CA GLY A 435 -46.25 -2.49 -32.34
C GLY A 435 -45.89 -3.67 -33.25
N LYS A 436 -45.29 -3.40 -34.42
CA LYS A 436 -44.80 -4.39 -35.38
C LYS A 436 -43.32 -4.68 -35.14
N VAL A 437 -42.92 -5.92 -35.40
CA VAL A 437 -41.55 -6.38 -35.16
C VAL A 437 -40.79 -6.44 -36.48
N TYR A 438 -39.72 -5.67 -36.60
CA TYR A 438 -38.88 -5.63 -37.79
C TYR A 438 -37.52 -6.29 -37.51
N LEU A 439 -37.10 -7.19 -38.40
CA LEU A 439 -35.81 -7.89 -38.29
C LEU A 439 -34.72 -7.15 -39.07
N ASN A 440 -33.55 -6.97 -38.46
CA ASN A 440 -32.38 -6.43 -39.13
C ASN A 440 -31.63 -7.58 -39.83
N ASN A 441 -31.97 -7.80 -41.10
CA ASN A 441 -31.44 -8.89 -41.93
C ASN A 441 -30.30 -8.46 -42.88
N HIS A 442 -30.07 -7.15 -43.03
CA HIS A 442 -28.96 -6.60 -43.81
C HIS A 442 -27.98 -5.87 -42.89
N LEU A 443 -26.68 -6.19 -43.00
CA LEU A 443 -25.62 -5.54 -42.22
C LEU A 443 -24.69 -4.75 -43.14
N ASP A 444 -24.62 -3.44 -42.96
CA ASP A 444 -23.63 -2.62 -43.65
C ASP A 444 -22.36 -2.54 -42.79
N ILE A 445 -21.33 -3.28 -43.18
CA ILE A 445 -20.09 -3.44 -42.43
C ILE A 445 -19.06 -2.43 -42.93
N VAL A 446 -18.62 -1.55 -42.05
CA VAL A 446 -17.54 -0.60 -42.31
C VAL A 446 -16.30 -1.02 -41.52
N LEU A 447 -15.25 -1.40 -42.23
CA LEU A 447 -13.97 -1.79 -41.65
C LEU A 447 -12.94 -0.69 -41.88
N LYS A 448 -12.29 -0.27 -40.78
CA LYS A 448 -11.25 0.75 -40.81
C LYS A 448 -9.88 0.11 -40.75
N TYR A 449 -8.97 0.58 -41.60
CA TYR A 449 -7.59 0.09 -41.63
C TYR A 449 -6.57 1.20 -41.48
N HIS A 450 -5.41 0.84 -40.93
CA HIS A 450 -4.24 1.70 -40.80
C HIS A 450 -3.06 1.05 -41.54
N GLU A 451 -2.32 1.85 -42.32
CA GLU A 451 -1.14 1.42 -43.09
C GLU A 451 0.14 2.01 -42.46
N PRO A 452 0.76 1.32 -41.47
CA PRO A 452 1.99 1.80 -40.82
C PRO A 452 3.23 1.68 -41.71
N THR A 453 3.27 0.69 -42.61
CA THR A 453 4.30 0.53 -43.62
C THR A 453 3.66 0.19 -44.97
N PRO A 454 4.30 0.52 -46.10
CA PRO A 454 3.74 0.26 -47.42
C PRO A 454 3.39 -1.23 -47.60
N ASN A 455 2.17 -1.52 -48.06
CA ASN A 455 1.63 -2.88 -48.26
C ASN A 455 1.41 -3.73 -47.00
N GLN A 456 1.43 -3.14 -45.79
CA GLN A 456 1.02 -3.82 -44.57
C GLN A 456 -0.19 -3.12 -43.97
N TYR A 457 -1.28 -3.86 -43.82
CA TYR A 457 -2.54 -3.32 -43.32
C TYR A 457 -2.89 -3.90 -41.96
N ARG A 458 -3.39 -3.04 -41.07
CA ARG A 458 -3.88 -3.44 -39.74
C ARG A 458 -5.32 -2.98 -39.58
N VAL A 459 -6.19 -3.86 -39.09
CA VAL A 459 -7.59 -3.50 -38.79
C VAL A 459 -7.64 -2.71 -37.49
N VAL A 460 -8.23 -1.52 -37.55
CA VAL A 460 -8.31 -0.57 -36.43
C VAL A 460 -9.73 -0.18 -36.06
N GLY A 461 -10.73 -0.53 -36.87
CA GLY A 461 -12.13 -0.29 -36.53
C GLY A 461 -13.08 -1.27 -37.23
N PHE A 462 -14.18 -1.54 -36.56
CA PHE A 462 -15.24 -2.44 -36.98
C PHE A 462 -16.60 -1.84 -36.56
N GLU A 463 -17.26 -1.24 -37.54
CA GLU A 463 -18.54 -0.55 -37.40
C GLU A 463 -19.60 -1.28 -38.24
N VAL A 464 -20.82 -1.37 -37.73
CA VAL A 464 -21.94 -1.99 -38.44
C VAL A 464 -23.18 -1.10 -38.35
N GLN A 465 -23.83 -0.86 -39.49
CA GLN A 465 -25.15 -0.25 -39.53
C GLN A 465 -26.19 -1.31 -39.91
N PRO A 466 -27.02 -1.76 -38.96
CA PRO A 466 -28.06 -2.74 -39.26
C PRO A 466 -29.23 -2.09 -40.02
N LYS A 467 -29.68 -2.73 -41.11
CA LYS A 467 -30.86 -2.34 -41.89
C LYS A 467 -31.86 -3.50 -41.95
N SER A 468 -33.15 -3.16 -41.98
CA SER A 468 -34.24 -4.10 -42.22
C SER A 468 -34.72 -3.95 -43.66
N ILE A 469 -34.53 -4.99 -44.50
CA ILE A 469 -34.80 -4.96 -45.94
C ILE A 469 -35.61 -6.19 -46.31
N LYS A 470 -36.81 -5.98 -46.87
CA LYS A 470 -37.58 -7.03 -47.52
C LYS A 470 -37.12 -7.16 -48.97
N HIS A 471 -36.37 -8.22 -49.25
CA HIS A 471 -35.86 -8.52 -50.59
C HIS A 471 -36.99 -8.91 -51.55
N GLY A 472 -36.89 -8.50 -52.82
CA GLY A 472 -37.80 -8.91 -53.88
C GLY A 472 -37.54 -10.36 -54.32
N SER A 473 -38.61 -11.08 -54.67
CA SER A 473 -38.63 -12.55 -54.85
C SER A 473 -37.94 -13.10 -56.12
N THR A 474 -36.99 -12.40 -56.74
CA THR A 474 -36.43 -12.82 -58.04
C THR A 474 -34.92 -12.86 -58.03
N ASP A 475 -34.41 -14.10 -58.10
CA ASP A 475 -33.03 -14.53 -58.25
C ASP A 475 -32.10 -14.14 -57.10
N GLY A 476 -31.22 -15.06 -56.68
CA GLY A 476 -30.27 -14.89 -55.56
C GLY A 476 -29.23 -13.78 -55.73
N GLN A 477 -29.50 -12.75 -56.53
CA GLN A 477 -28.75 -11.51 -56.60
C GLN A 477 -29.20 -10.56 -55.49
N CYS A 478 -28.23 -10.22 -54.65
CA CYS A 478 -28.37 -9.26 -53.57
C CYS A 478 -28.47 -7.84 -54.20
N THR A 479 -29.66 -7.22 -54.17
CA THR A 479 -29.86 -5.82 -54.56
C THR A 479 -30.32 -5.02 -53.34
N VAL A 480 -29.46 -4.13 -52.83
CA VAL A 480 -29.78 -3.23 -51.72
C VAL A 480 -30.30 -1.92 -52.30
N SER A 481 -31.60 -1.68 -52.17
CA SER A 481 -32.22 -0.39 -52.45
C SER A 481 -32.56 0.30 -51.13
N ASP A 482 -32.10 1.53 -50.92
CA ASP A 482 -32.37 2.31 -49.69
C ASP A 482 -33.87 2.61 -49.48
N SER A 483 -34.71 2.43 -50.51
CA SER A 483 -36.17 2.59 -50.48
C SER A 483 -36.96 1.28 -50.29
N ALA A 484 -36.28 0.15 -50.03
CA ALA A 484 -36.95 -1.13 -49.85
C ALA A 484 -37.81 -1.15 -48.56
N PRO A 485 -38.99 -1.81 -48.58
CA PRO A 485 -39.82 -1.93 -47.38
C PRO A 485 -39.11 -2.73 -46.29
N ARG A 486 -39.34 -2.38 -45.02
CA ARG A 486 -38.77 -3.11 -43.87
C ARG A 486 -39.34 -4.53 -43.78
N LEU A 487 -38.52 -5.49 -43.35
CA LEU A 487 -38.91 -6.88 -43.17
C LEU A 487 -39.62 -7.06 -41.83
N GLU A 488 -40.94 -7.18 -41.87
CA GLU A 488 -41.79 -7.50 -40.71
C GLU A 488 -41.76 -9.00 -40.43
N ILE A 489 -41.51 -9.39 -39.17
CA ILE A 489 -41.67 -10.77 -38.68
C ILE A 489 -43.04 -10.87 -38.02
N VAL A 490 -43.95 -11.60 -38.66
CA VAL A 490 -45.27 -11.89 -38.09
C VAL A 490 -45.15 -13.08 -37.13
N ASP A 491 -45.63 -12.89 -35.91
CA ASP A 491 -45.57 -13.89 -34.83
C ASP A 491 -46.49 -15.08 -35.16
N GLY A 492 -45.95 -16.31 -35.12
CA GLY A 492 -46.71 -17.53 -35.42
C GLY A 492 -46.90 -17.87 -36.91
N GLU A 493 -46.31 -17.09 -37.83
CA GLU A 493 -46.31 -17.37 -39.27
C GLU A 493 -44.93 -17.82 -39.79
N GLU A 494 -44.92 -18.42 -40.97
CA GLU A 494 -43.68 -18.74 -41.67
C GLU A 494 -43.18 -17.50 -42.41
N ASN A 495 -41.99 -17.04 -42.04
CA ASN A 495 -41.38 -15.85 -42.64
C ASN A 495 -40.16 -16.27 -43.45
N LYS A 496 -40.06 -15.82 -44.70
CA LYS A 496 -38.85 -16.03 -45.51
C LYS A 496 -37.88 -14.88 -45.28
N VAL A 497 -36.64 -15.23 -44.94
CA VAL A 497 -35.59 -14.25 -44.62
C VAL A 497 -34.35 -14.54 -45.45
N LEU A 498 -33.88 -13.51 -46.14
CA LEU A 498 -32.58 -13.50 -46.81
C LEU A 498 -31.62 -12.63 -45.98
N TRP A 499 -30.52 -13.22 -45.53
CA TRP A 499 -29.47 -12.54 -44.78
C TRP A 499 -28.39 -12.03 -45.72
N THR A 500 -28.12 -10.72 -45.65
CA THR A 500 -27.22 -10.04 -46.60
C THR A 500 -26.30 -9.08 -45.86
N TYR A 501 -25.19 -8.72 -46.49
CA TYR A 501 -24.23 -7.76 -45.94
C TYR A 501 -23.51 -6.99 -47.05
N SER A 502 -23.05 -5.79 -46.73
CA SER A 502 -22.11 -5.02 -47.54
C SER A 502 -20.82 -4.80 -46.75
N ILE A 503 -19.70 -4.63 -47.46
CA ILE A 503 -18.40 -4.34 -46.86
C ILE A 503 -17.84 -3.08 -47.53
N THR A 504 -17.53 -2.10 -46.70
CA THR A 504 -16.83 -0.87 -47.10
C THR A 504 -15.56 -0.72 -46.28
N TRP A 505 -14.43 -0.53 -46.96
CA TRP A 505 -13.14 -0.25 -46.33
C TRP A 505 -12.84 1.24 -46.30
N GLU A 506 -12.50 1.76 -45.13
CA GLU A 506 -12.10 3.15 -44.90
C GLU A 506 -10.68 3.21 -44.33
N GLU A 507 -9.86 4.13 -44.83
CA GLU A 507 -8.54 4.39 -44.27
C GLU A 507 -8.66 5.27 -43.01
N SER A 508 -7.87 4.95 -41.98
CA SER A 508 -7.87 5.67 -40.70
C SER A 508 -6.45 6.00 -40.23
N GLU A 509 -6.30 7.21 -39.70
CA GLU A 509 -5.05 7.69 -39.09
C GLU A 509 -4.78 7.08 -37.71
N VAL A 510 -5.75 6.37 -37.12
CA VAL A 510 -5.63 5.79 -35.77
C VAL A 510 -4.60 4.65 -35.78
N PRO A 511 -3.52 4.74 -34.99
CA PRO A 511 -2.54 3.67 -34.91
C PRO A 511 -3.13 2.43 -34.23
N TRP A 512 -2.61 1.24 -34.56
CA TRP A 512 -3.10 -0.03 -34.00
C TRP A 512 -3.11 -0.08 -32.47
N ALA A 513 -2.18 0.62 -31.80
CA ALA A 513 -2.09 0.66 -30.35
C ALA A 513 -3.30 1.37 -29.67
N SER A 514 -3.89 2.38 -30.31
CA SER A 514 -5.01 3.16 -29.77
C SER A 514 -6.37 2.78 -30.40
N ARG A 515 -6.43 1.68 -31.17
CA ARG A 515 -7.65 1.24 -31.85
C ARG A 515 -8.84 0.97 -30.93
N TRP A 516 -8.58 0.63 -29.66
CA TRP A 516 -9.62 0.41 -28.66
C TRP A 516 -10.20 1.70 -28.09
N ASP A 517 -9.53 2.84 -28.21
CA ASP A 517 -9.96 4.09 -27.58
C ASP A 517 -11.31 4.56 -28.11
N VAL A 518 -11.63 4.27 -29.38
CA VAL A 518 -12.94 4.60 -29.99
C VAL A 518 -14.08 3.86 -29.31
N TYR A 519 -13.85 2.62 -28.87
CA TYR A 519 -14.84 1.78 -28.18
C TYR A 519 -14.92 2.06 -26.67
N LEU A 520 -13.90 2.69 -26.10
CA LEU A 520 -13.79 3.00 -24.68
C LEU A 520 -14.15 4.46 -24.35
N LYS A 521 -14.40 5.29 -25.37
CA LYS A 521 -14.66 6.72 -25.20
C LYS A 521 -16.03 6.96 -24.56
N MET A 522 -16.03 7.36 -23.29
CA MET A 522 -17.18 7.96 -22.62
C MET A 522 -17.13 9.49 -22.78
N THR A 523 -18.23 10.13 -23.14
CA THR A 523 -18.30 11.59 -23.39
C THR A 523 -18.27 12.41 -22.09
N ASP A 524 -18.71 11.84 -20.97
CA ASP A 524 -18.78 12.54 -19.68
C ASP A 524 -17.47 12.51 -18.86
N VAL A 525 -16.33 12.17 -19.47
CA VAL A 525 -15.03 12.07 -18.75
C VAL A 525 -14.65 13.37 -18.04
N ASN A 526 -14.98 14.53 -18.63
CA ASN A 526 -14.69 15.83 -18.02
C ASN A 526 -15.53 16.10 -16.76
N ILE A 527 -16.81 15.74 -16.79
CA ILE A 527 -17.73 15.90 -15.65
C ILE A 527 -17.37 14.87 -14.57
N HIS A 528 -17.00 13.65 -14.98
CA HIS A 528 -16.55 12.59 -14.07
C HIS A 528 -15.26 12.94 -13.36
N TRP A 529 -14.19 13.30 -14.08
CA TRP A 529 -12.94 13.69 -13.44
C TRP A 529 -13.16 14.86 -12.48
N PHE A 530 -13.88 15.91 -12.92
CA PHE A 530 -14.10 17.09 -12.08
C PHE A 530 -14.89 16.78 -10.80
N SER A 531 -15.97 15.99 -10.90
CA SER A 531 -16.76 15.55 -9.74
C SER A 531 -15.95 14.66 -8.80
N ILE A 532 -15.15 13.75 -9.35
CA ILE A 532 -14.29 12.84 -8.59
C ILE A 532 -13.22 13.65 -7.87
N LEU A 533 -12.48 14.53 -8.54
CA LEU A 533 -11.42 15.34 -7.92
C LEU A 533 -11.95 16.18 -6.76
N ASN A 534 -13.13 16.79 -6.92
CA ASN A 534 -13.79 17.54 -5.86
C ASN A 534 -14.17 16.63 -4.68
N SER A 535 -14.72 15.44 -4.96
CA SER A 535 -15.01 14.45 -3.93
C SER A 535 -13.75 13.96 -3.19
N LEU A 536 -12.65 13.69 -3.92
CA LEU A 536 -11.37 13.30 -3.34
C LEU A 536 -10.87 14.36 -2.36
N ILE A 537 -10.86 15.64 -2.75
CA ILE A 537 -10.41 16.75 -1.90
C ILE A 537 -11.26 16.82 -0.63
N VAL A 538 -12.59 16.76 -0.76
CA VAL A 538 -13.50 16.81 0.38
C VAL A 538 -13.27 15.65 1.33
N VAL A 539 -13.16 14.42 0.82
CA VAL A 539 -12.96 13.23 1.66
C VAL A 539 -11.59 13.25 2.34
N PHE A 540 -10.52 13.63 1.64
CA PHE A 540 -9.20 13.77 2.26
C PHE A 540 -9.15 14.88 3.31
N CYS A 541 -9.84 16.00 3.10
CA CYS A 541 -9.93 17.07 4.09
C CYS A 541 -10.72 16.62 5.33
N LEU A 542 -11.87 15.95 5.15
CA LEU A 542 -12.65 15.39 6.25
C LEU A 542 -11.86 14.32 7.02
N ALA A 543 -11.18 13.44 6.29
CA ALA A 543 -10.29 12.43 6.86
C ALA A 543 -9.16 13.07 7.66
N GLY A 544 -8.48 14.08 7.11
CA GLY A 544 -7.40 14.80 7.79
C GLY A 544 -7.90 15.48 9.06
N PHE A 545 -9.04 16.16 9.00
CA PHE A 545 -9.67 16.79 10.16
C PHE A 545 -10.00 15.76 11.25
N LEU A 546 -10.66 14.65 10.91
CA LEU A 546 -10.97 13.58 11.86
C LEU A 546 -9.72 12.99 12.51
N THR A 547 -8.66 12.75 11.74
CA THR A 547 -7.39 12.25 12.30
C THR A 547 -6.76 13.25 13.26
N VAL A 548 -6.73 14.55 12.93
CA VAL A 548 -6.19 15.58 13.83
C VAL A 548 -7.00 15.63 15.12
N VAL A 549 -8.34 15.59 15.03
CA VAL A 549 -9.22 15.57 16.21
C VAL A 549 -8.91 14.36 17.09
N ILE A 550 -8.91 13.15 16.54
CA ILE A 550 -8.65 11.91 17.31
C ILE A 550 -7.25 11.93 17.93
N VAL A 551 -6.22 12.32 17.18
CA VAL A 551 -4.85 12.35 17.70
C VAL A 551 -4.72 13.40 18.82
N ARG A 552 -5.36 14.56 18.65
CA ARG A 552 -5.33 15.63 19.67
C ARG A 552 -6.10 15.23 20.93
N THR A 553 -7.27 14.60 20.81
CA THR A 553 -8.04 14.12 21.97
C THR A 553 -7.30 13.00 22.69
N VAL A 554 -6.82 11.98 21.97
CA VAL A 554 -6.08 10.86 22.57
C VAL A 554 -4.79 11.32 23.25
N ARG A 555 -4.01 12.24 22.64
CA ARG A 555 -2.80 12.78 23.27
C ARG A 555 -3.11 13.58 24.53
N ARG A 556 -4.19 14.36 24.51
CA ARG A 556 -4.64 15.11 25.69
C ARG A 556 -5.07 14.16 26.81
N ASP A 557 -5.84 13.12 26.50
CA ASP A 557 -6.28 12.11 27.48
C ASP A 557 -5.08 11.36 28.07
N ILE A 558 -4.13 10.90 27.25
CA ILE A 558 -2.91 10.23 27.74
C ILE A 558 -2.11 11.15 28.66
N ALA A 559 -1.94 12.42 28.29
CA ALA A 559 -1.22 13.38 29.11
C ALA A 559 -1.92 13.67 30.44
N GLN A 560 -3.26 13.59 30.48
CA GLN A 560 -4.03 13.73 31.71
C GLN A 560 -3.87 12.48 32.60
N TYR A 561 -4.08 11.28 32.06
CA TYR A 561 -3.96 10.04 32.82
C TYR A 561 -2.57 9.79 33.40
N ASN A 562 -1.51 10.18 32.68
CA ASN A 562 -0.14 10.04 33.17
C ASN A 562 0.21 11.08 34.26
N ARG A 563 -0.51 12.22 34.34
CA ARG A 563 -0.35 13.22 35.41
C ARG A 563 -1.09 12.82 36.67
N ASP A 564 -2.30 12.30 36.53
CA ASP A 564 -3.15 11.94 37.67
C ASP A 564 -2.52 10.79 38.49
N GLU A 565 -1.77 9.89 37.84
CA GLU A 565 -0.99 8.81 38.48
C GLU A 565 0.20 9.33 39.32
N GLU A 566 0.78 10.49 39.00
CA GLU A 566 1.85 11.10 39.80
C GLU A 566 1.31 11.81 41.06
N MET A 567 -0.01 12.09 41.11
CA MET A 567 -0.61 12.96 42.14
C MET A 567 -1.49 12.24 43.18
N ASP A 568 -2.06 11.05 42.92
CA ASP A 568 -2.90 10.35 43.91
C ASP A 568 -3.15 8.86 43.60
N ASP A 569 -2.98 7.96 44.60
CA ASP A 569 -3.37 6.53 44.54
C ASP A 569 -4.88 6.32 44.79
N THR A 570 -5.66 7.38 45.08
CA THR A 570 -7.07 7.29 45.50
C THR A 570 -8.10 7.69 44.42
N LEU A 571 -7.67 8.12 43.24
CA LEU A 571 -8.57 8.45 42.13
C LEU A 571 -9.04 7.18 41.40
N GLU A 572 -10.36 6.94 41.41
CA GLU A 572 -10.97 5.86 40.62
C GLU A 572 -10.67 6.08 39.12
N GLU A 573 -9.94 5.14 38.51
CA GLU A 573 -9.67 5.19 37.07
C GLU A 573 -10.99 5.24 36.29
N THR A 574 -11.18 6.20 35.38
CA THR A 574 -12.41 6.33 34.59
C THR A 574 -12.15 6.19 33.09
N GLY A 575 -13.17 5.74 32.36
CA GLY A 575 -13.15 5.67 30.90
C GLY A 575 -12.32 4.50 30.36
N TRP A 576 -11.50 4.75 29.33
CA TRP A 576 -10.81 3.67 28.62
C TRP A 576 -9.58 3.12 29.37
N LYS A 577 -8.96 3.87 30.31
CA LYS A 577 -7.89 3.36 31.18
C LYS A 577 -8.40 2.21 32.06
N LEU A 578 -9.60 2.37 32.60
CA LEU A 578 -10.24 1.42 33.52
C LEU A 578 -10.48 0.02 32.92
N VAL A 579 -10.70 -0.07 31.61
CA VAL A 579 -10.97 -1.35 30.91
C VAL A 579 -9.70 -2.04 30.42
N HIS A 580 -8.49 -1.56 30.77
CA HIS A 580 -7.22 -2.13 30.31
C HIS A 580 -7.12 -3.65 30.55
N GLY A 581 -7.63 -4.13 31.69
CA GLY A 581 -7.62 -5.55 32.07
C GLY A 581 -8.58 -6.45 31.28
N ASP A 582 -9.48 -5.92 30.45
CA ASP A 582 -10.47 -6.73 29.69
C ASP A 582 -10.43 -6.50 28.17
N VAL A 583 -9.75 -5.47 27.68
CA VAL A 583 -9.71 -5.10 26.24
C VAL A 583 -9.21 -6.22 25.33
N PHE A 584 -8.17 -6.96 25.73
CA PHE A 584 -7.58 -8.02 24.91
C PHE A 584 -8.15 -9.42 25.18
N ARG A 585 -9.29 -9.50 25.88
CA ARG A 585 -9.97 -10.77 26.13
C ARG A 585 -10.48 -11.38 24.81
N PRO A 586 -10.33 -12.70 24.58
CA PRO A 586 -10.86 -13.35 23.39
C PRO A 586 -12.38 -13.16 23.26
N PRO A 587 -12.89 -12.79 22.07
CA PRO A 587 -14.31 -12.56 21.86
C PRO A 587 -15.12 -13.86 21.81
N ARG A 588 -16.44 -13.76 22.03
CA ARG A 588 -17.38 -14.85 21.74
C ARG A 588 -17.25 -15.26 20.27
N HIS A 589 -17.29 -16.56 19.98
CA HIS A 589 -17.11 -17.10 18.63
C HIS A 589 -15.81 -16.64 17.92
N SER A 590 -14.69 -16.58 18.63
CA SER A 590 -13.37 -16.16 18.11
C SER A 590 -12.96 -16.84 16.79
N MET A 591 -13.32 -18.11 16.60
CA MET A 591 -13.03 -18.86 15.38
C MET A 591 -13.67 -18.28 14.12
N LEU A 592 -14.96 -17.87 14.20
CA LEU A 592 -15.65 -17.27 13.05
C LEU A 592 -15.06 -15.91 12.69
N LEU A 593 -14.72 -15.10 13.69
CA LEU A 593 -14.05 -13.81 13.47
C LEU A 593 -12.73 -14.00 12.73
N VAL A 594 -11.90 -14.96 13.16
CA VAL A 594 -10.61 -15.26 12.51
C VAL A 594 -10.80 -15.74 11.07
N ASN A 595 -11.82 -16.56 10.80
CA ASN A 595 -12.10 -17.02 9.43
C ASN A 595 -12.51 -15.86 8.52
N PHE A 596 -13.38 -14.96 8.99
CA PHE A 596 -13.80 -13.78 8.22
C PHE A 596 -12.64 -12.80 7.99
N VAL A 597 -11.85 -12.52 9.03
CA VAL A 597 -10.66 -11.65 8.93
C VAL A 597 -9.63 -12.25 7.98
N GLY A 598 -9.38 -13.56 8.02
CA GLY A 598 -8.52 -14.26 7.07
C GLY A 598 -8.99 -14.12 5.63
N THR A 599 -10.26 -14.45 5.40
CA THR A 599 -10.90 -14.28 4.09
C THR A 599 -10.79 -12.83 3.60
N GLY A 600 -10.99 -11.84 4.47
CA GLY A 600 -10.88 -10.45 4.07
C GLY A 600 -9.45 -10.03 3.70
N ILE A 601 -8.41 -10.61 4.29
CA ILE A 601 -7.02 -10.40 3.84
C ILE A 601 -6.81 -11.01 2.46
N GLN A 602 -7.39 -12.20 2.22
CA GLN A 602 -7.37 -12.85 0.90
C GLN A 602 -8.01 -11.97 -0.17
N LEU A 603 -9.21 -11.43 0.13
CA LEU A 603 -9.94 -10.52 -0.75
C LEU A 603 -9.21 -9.20 -0.94
N PHE A 604 -8.67 -8.61 0.12
CA PHE A 604 -7.91 -7.36 0.05
C PHE A 604 -6.66 -7.49 -0.83
N GLY A 605 -5.90 -8.58 -0.68
CA GLY A 605 -4.74 -8.85 -1.53
C GLY A 605 -5.14 -9.08 -2.99
N MET A 606 -6.19 -9.85 -3.23
CA MET A 606 -6.69 -10.13 -4.58
C MET A 606 -7.18 -8.86 -5.29
N VAL A 607 -8.02 -8.05 -4.63
CA VAL A 607 -8.52 -6.78 -5.19
C VAL A 607 -7.37 -5.78 -5.37
N GLY A 608 -6.51 -5.61 -4.37
CA GLY A 608 -5.41 -4.66 -4.44
C GLY A 608 -4.43 -4.94 -5.58
N ILE A 609 -4.03 -6.21 -5.76
CA ILE A 609 -3.14 -6.61 -6.85
C ILE A 609 -3.84 -6.53 -8.21
N THR A 610 -5.11 -6.95 -8.30
CA THR A 610 -5.87 -6.87 -9.57
C THR A 610 -6.05 -5.43 -10.02
N VAL A 611 -6.46 -4.54 -9.12
CA VAL A 611 -6.66 -3.12 -9.44
C VAL A 611 -5.33 -2.44 -9.80
N PHE A 612 -4.24 -2.80 -9.12
CA PHE A 612 -2.90 -2.28 -9.45
C PHE A 612 -2.46 -2.66 -10.87
N PHE A 613 -2.60 -3.94 -11.27
CA PHE A 613 -2.27 -4.37 -12.63
C PHE A 613 -3.26 -3.83 -13.68
N ALA A 614 -4.53 -3.63 -13.31
CA ALA A 614 -5.51 -2.99 -14.16
C ALA A 614 -5.18 -1.50 -14.41
N MET A 615 -4.70 -0.78 -13.39
CA MET A 615 -4.23 0.60 -13.51
C MET A 615 -3.04 0.73 -14.46
N LEU A 616 -2.12 -0.25 -14.47
CA LEU A 616 -0.99 -0.29 -15.43
C LEU A 616 -1.42 -0.59 -16.88
N GLY A 617 -2.72 -0.82 -17.13
CA GLY A 617 -3.26 -1.16 -18.45
C GLY A 617 -3.02 -2.62 -18.86
N MET A 618 -2.41 -3.44 -18.00
CA MET A 618 -2.11 -4.84 -18.30
C MET A 618 -3.35 -5.75 -18.30
N LEU A 619 -4.41 -5.35 -17.59
CA LEU A 619 -5.71 -6.04 -17.55
C LEU A 619 -6.79 -5.23 -18.28
N SER A 620 -6.45 -4.66 -19.43
CA SER A 620 -7.39 -3.88 -20.23
C SER A 620 -8.54 -4.77 -20.77
N PRO A 621 -9.74 -4.20 -21.00
CA PRO A 621 -10.86 -4.92 -21.58
C PRO A 621 -10.55 -5.57 -22.94
N ALA A 622 -9.50 -5.10 -23.62
CA ALA A 622 -8.98 -5.67 -24.86
C ALA A 622 -8.52 -7.13 -24.70
N SER A 623 -8.04 -7.49 -23.51
CA SER A 623 -7.71 -8.87 -23.14
C SER A 623 -8.94 -9.56 -22.54
N ARG A 624 -9.78 -10.15 -23.39
CA ARG A 624 -11.02 -10.80 -22.97
C ARG A 624 -10.78 -11.91 -21.94
N GLY A 625 -11.66 -11.97 -20.93
CA GLY A 625 -11.57 -12.93 -19.82
C GLY A 625 -10.37 -12.79 -18.87
N SER A 626 -9.38 -11.94 -19.16
CA SER A 626 -8.13 -11.88 -18.38
C SER A 626 -8.36 -11.42 -16.94
N LEU A 627 -9.16 -10.35 -16.73
CA LEU A 627 -9.43 -9.78 -15.41
C LEU A 627 -10.09 -10.80 -14.47
N MET A 628 -11.09 -11.55 -14.96
CA MET A 628 -11.75 -12.58 -14.16
C MET A 628 -10.82 -13.77 -13.88
N SER A 629 -10.07 -14.23 -14.89
CA SER A 629 -9.10 -15.32 -14.72
C SER A 629 -8.04 -14.95 -13.69
N MET A 630 -7.45 -13.77 -13.82
CA MET A 630 -6.45 -13.23 -12.90
C MET A 630 -7.02 -13.09 -11.48
N GLY A 631 -8.24 -12.60 -11.33
CA GLY A 631 -8.92 -12.52 -10.03
C GLY A 631 -9.04 -13.88 -9.34
N VAL A 632 -9.47 -14.92 -10.07
CA VAL A 632 -9.57 -16.29 -9.52
C VAL A 632 -8.20 -16.86 -9.13
N PHE A 633 -7.19 -16.71 -10.00
CA PHE A 633 -5.83 -17.17 -9.68
C PHE A 633 -5.24 -16.44 -8.48
N LEU A 634 -5.31 -15.10 -8.46
CA LEU A 634 -4.82 -14.29 -7.34
C LEU A 634 -5.54 -14.63 -6.04
N PHE A 635 -6.85 -14.89 -6.08
CA PHE A 635 -7.59 -15.35 -4.91
C PHE A 635 -6.98 -16.63 -4.34
N CYS A 636 -6.71 -17.65 -5.17
CA CYS A 636 -6.13 -18.91 -4.72
C CYS A 636 -4.72 -18.73 -4.12
N PHE A 637 -3.86 -17.90 -4.75
CA PHE A 637 -2.51 -17.65 -4.24
C PHE A 637 -2.49 -16.84 -2.94
N MET A 638 -3.42 -15.89 -2.79
CA MET A 638 -3.59 -15.12 -1.56
C MET A 638 -4.07 -15.99 -0.38
N GLY A 639 -4.51 -17.23 -0.64
CA GLY A 639 -4.82 -18.23 0.39
C GLY A 639 -3.66 -18.48 1.36
N LEU A 640 -2.40 -18.42 0.89
CA LEU A 640 -1.22 -18.54 1.76
C LEU A 640 -1.14 -17.42 2.80
N ILE A 641 -1.37 -16.18 2.37
CA ILE A 641 -1.31 -14.99 3.24
C ILE A 641 -2.49 -14.99 4.21
N SER A 642 -3.68 -15.33 3.72
CA SER A 642 -4.90 -15.56 4.52
C SER A 642 -4.64 -16.55 5.64
N GLY A 643 -4.14 -17.75 5.30
CA GLY A 643 -3.78 -18.79 6.26
C GLY A 643 -2.78 -18.31 7.30
N TYR A 644 -1.71 -17.62 6.88
CA TYR A 644 -0.66 -17.11 7.79
C TYR A 644 -1.23 -16.15 8.84
N HIS A 645 -2.02 -15.17 8.41
CA HIS A 645 -2.62 -14.20 9.34
C HIS A 645 -3.68 -14.83 10.23
N SER A 646 -4.54 -15.72 9.69
CA SER A 646 -5.53 -16.45 10.48
C SER A 646 -4.89 -17.34 11.53
N GLY A 647 -3.84 -18.09 11.18
CA GLY A 647 -3.12 -18.96 12.12
C GLY A 647 -2.48 -18.17 13.27
N ARG A 648 -1.86 -17.03 12.97
CA ARG A 648 -1.24 -16.18 13.97
C ARG A 648 -2.27 -15.49 14.87
N LEU A 649 -3.37 -15.00 14.30
CA LEU A 649 -4.47 -14.39 15.06
C LEU A 649 -5.17 -15.42 15.96
N TYR A 650 -5.44 -16.63 15.45
CA TYR A 650 -6.07 -17.71 16.22
C TYR A 650 -5.23 -18.13 17.44
N LYS A 651 -3.90 -18.18 17.27
CA LYS A 651 -2.96 -18.41 18.38
C LYS A 651 -3.01 -17.30 19.42
N THR A 652 -3.09 -16.05 18.96
CA THR A 652 -3.19 -14.86 19.84
C THR A 652 -4.46 -14.92 20.70
N LEU A 653 -5.57 -15.40 20.14
CA LEU A 653 -6.84 -15.60 20.84
C LEU A 653 -6.90 -16.90 21.70
N ARG A 654 -5.77 -17.59 21.90
CA ARG A 654 -5.66 -18.83 22.69
C ARG A 654 -6.60 -19.95 22.21
N GLY A 655 -6.79 -20.07 20.89
CA GLY A 655 -7.66 -21.08 20.29
C GLY A 655 -7.10 -22.51 20.40
N GLN A 656 -7.94 -23.44 20.87
CA GLN A 656 -7.56 -24.85 21.15
C GLN A 656 -7.62 -25.77 19.92
N GLN A 657 -8.39 -25.42 18.87
CA GLN A 657 -8.67 -26.29 17.72
C GLN A 657 -8.08 -25.72 16.40
N PRO A 658 -6.74 -25.68 16.23
CA PRO A 658 -6.10 -25.02 15.08
C PRO A 658 -6.47 -25.68 13.75
N LYS A 659 -6.54 -27.02 13.70
CA LYS A 659 -6.90 -27.77 12.47
C LYS A 659 -8.29 -27.40 11.96
N ARG A 660 -9.25 -27.27 12.88
CA ARG A 660 -10.63 -26.91 12.54
C ARG A 660 -10.70 -25.47 12.02
N CYS A 661 -9.89 -24.56 12.59
CA CYS A 661 -9.85 -23.16 12.16
C CYS A 661 -9.27 -23.04 10.74
N ALA A 662 -8.16 -23.72 10.46
CA ALA A 662 -7.57 -23.76 9.13
C ALA A 662 -8.56 -24.29 8.07
N PHE A 663 -9.25 -25.39 8.38
CA PHE A 663 -10.26 -25.97 7.49
C PHE A 663 -11.42 -25.00 7.23
N GLN A 664 -11.97 -24.37 8.26
CA GLN A 664 -13.06 -23.40 8.09
C GLN A 664 -12.63 -22.13 7.34
N THR A 665 -11.40 -21.65 7.53
CA THR A 665 -10.86 -20.50 6.79
C THR A 665 -10.81 -20.79 5.28
N ALA A 666 -10.40 -22.00 4.89
CA ALA A 666 -10.33 -22.39 3.47
C ALA A 666 -11.71 -22.67 2.83
N LEU A 667 -12.70 -23.09 3.63
CA LEU A 667 -13.98 -23.56 3.10
C LEU A 667 -15.12 -22.55 3.15
N LEU A 668 -15.21 -21.73 4.20
CA LEU A 668 -16.43 -20.99 4.50
C LEU A 668 -16.82 -20.02 3.38
N PHE A 669 -15.89 -19.21 2.89
CA PHE A 669 -16.20 -18.22 1.86
C PHE A 669 -16.31 -18.82 0.45
N PRO A 670 -15.34 -19.64 -0.03
CA PRO A 670 -15.47 -20.25 -1.35
C PRO A 670 -16.69 -21.17 -1.49
N SER A 671 -17.10 -21.87 -0.42
CA SER A 671 -18.32 -22.70 -0.45
C SER A 671 -19.59 -21.89 -0.62
N VAL A 672 -19.69 -20.70 -0.04
CA VAL A 672 -20.81 -19.79 -0.25
C VAL A 672 -20.83 -19.31 -1.71
N ILE A 673 -19.69 -18.87 -2.25
CA ILE A 673 -19.59 -18.38 -3.63
C ILE A 673 -19.92 -19.49 -4.64
N LEU A 674 -19.28 -20.65 -4.54
CA LEU A 674 -19.49 -21.77 -5.46
C LEU A 674 -20.86 -22.42 -5.26
N GLY A 675 -21.35 -22.52 -4.01
CA GLY A 675 -22.68 -23.05 -3.72
C GLY A 675 -23.78 -22.19 -4.33
N THR A 676 -23.73 -20.87 -4.14
CA THR A 676 -24.67 -19.95 -4.78
C THR A 676 -24.52 -19.94 -6.30
N GLY A 677 -23.28 -19.97 -6.81
CA GLY A 677 -23.00 -20.06 -8.25
C GLY A 677 -23.57 -21.34 -8.88
N PHE A 678 -23.44 -22.50 -8.22
CA PHE A 678 -24.01 -23.78 -8.66
C PHE A 678 -25.53 -23.71 -8.77
N VAL A 679 -26.19 -23.15 -7.75
CA VAL A 679 -27.66 -22.97 -7.76
C VAL A 679 -28.08 -22.05 -8.90
N MET A 680 -27.40 -20.92 -9.11
CA MET A 680 -27.68 -20.01 -10.23
C MET A 680 -27.43 -20.68 -11.59
N ASN A 681 -26.40 -21.52 -11.68
CA ASN A 681 -26.08 -22.25 -12.89
C ASN A 681 -27.21 -23.21 -13.32
N PHE A 682 -27.91 -23.85 -12.37
CA PHE A 682 -29.08 -24.68 -12.67
C PHE A 682 -30.19 -23.89 -13.38
N PHE A 683 -30.46 -22.66 -12.95
CA PHE A 683 -31.43 -21.78 -13.62
C PHE A 683 -30.98 -21.35 -15.01
N LEU A 684 -29.68 -21.09 -15.19
CA LEU A 684 -29.10 -20.74 -16.50
C LEU A 684 -29.18 -21.90 -17.50
N ILE A 685 -28.90 -23.12 -17.03
CA ILE A 685 -29.06 -24.36 -17.84
C ILE A 685 -30.53 -24.53 -18.25
N GLY A 686 -31.47 -24.36 -17.32
CA GLY A 686 -32.91 -24.45 -17.61
C GLY A 686 -33.42 -23.40 -18.62
N LYS A 687 -32.67 -22.31 -18.84
CA LYS A 687 -32.95 -21.30 -19.86
C LYS A 687 -32.15 -21.48 -21.15
N HIS A 688 -31.30 -22.51 -21.27
CA HIS A 688 -30.38 -22.70 -22.39
C HIS A 688 -29.52 -21.45 -22.66
N SER A 689 -29.07 -20.78 -21.59
CA SER A 689 -28.22 -19.59 -21.68
C SER A 689 -26.77 -19.96 -22.02
N SER A 690 -26.08 -19.13 -22.80
CA SER A 690 -24.63 -19.26 -23.02
C SER A 690 -23.81 -18.94 -21.76
N GLY A 691 -24.43 -18.22 -20.82
CA GLY A 691 -23.86 -17.91 -19.50
C GLY A 691 -23.85 -19.11 -18.55
N ALA A 692 -24.47 -20.23 -18.93
CA ALA A 692 -24.36 -21.47 -18.18
C ALA A 692 -22.91 -21.98 -18.22
N ILE A 693 -22.32 -22.12 -17.03
CA ILE A 693 -20.97 -22.65 -16.85
C ILE A 693 -21.03 -24.16 -17.12
N PRO A 694 -20.25 -24.68 -18.09
CA PRO A 694 -20.21 -26.10 -18.39
C PRO A 694 -19.81 -26.94 -17.17
N PHE A 695 -20.30 -28.18 -17.11
CA PHE A 695 -19.97 -29.10 -16.02
C PHE A 695 -18.45 -29.29 -15.84
N THR A 696 -17.70 -29.35 -16.93
CA THR A 696 -16.24 -29.49 -16.93
C THR A 696 -15.53 -28.32 -16.24
N THR A 697 -15.94 -27.08 -16.50
CA THR A 697 -15.30 -25.91 -15.88
C THR A 697 -15.70 -25.77 -14.42
N MET A 698 -16.90 -26.19 -14.05
CA MET A 698 -17.33 -26.25 -12.65
C MET A 698 -16.49 -27.25 -11.84
N ILE A 699 -16.21 -28.43 -12.41
CA ILE A 699 -15.26 -29.39 -11.82
C ILE A 699 -13.85 -28.78 -11.75
N ALA A 700 -13.40 -28.08 -12.78
CA ALA A 700 -12.09 -27.42 -12.79
C ALA A 700 -11.97 -26.36 -11.68
N LEU A 701 -13.01 -25.56 -11.42
CA LEU A 701 -13.04 -24.60 -10.31
C LEU A 701 -12.99 -25.30 -8.94
N ILE A 702 -13.68 -26.43 -8.78
CA ILE A 702 -13.61 -27.23 -7.55
C ILE A 702 -12.19 -27.81 -7.36
N PHE A 703 -11.55 -28.32 -8.42
CA PHE A 703 -10.17 -28.79 -8.34
C PHE A 703 -9.18 -27.66 -8.06
N LEU A 704 -9.40 -26.47 -8.62
CA LEU A 704 -8.57 -25.30 -8.33
C LEU A 704 -8.68 -24.90 -6.86
N TRP A 705 -9.91 -24.89 -6.32
CA TRP A 705 -10.17 -24.60 -4.92
C TRP A 705 -9.60 -25.67 -3.96
N LEU A 706 -9.93 -26.95 -4.16
CA LEU A 706 -9.50 -28.03 -3.27
C LEU A 706 -8.02 -28.44 -3.48
N GLY A 707 -7.50 -28.28 -4.69
CA GLY A 707 -6.15 -28.70 -5.07
C GLY A 707 -5.09 -27.63 -4.90
N ILE A 708 -5.44 -26.33 -4.98
CA ILE A 708 -4.48 -25.23 -4.87
C ILE A 708 -4.77 -24.38 -3.63
N ASP A 709 -5.95 -23.75 -3.57
CA ASP A 709 -6.29 -22.80 -2.50
C ASP A 709 -6.29 -23.45 -1.10
N LEU A 710 -6.96 -24.60 -0.93
CA LEU A 710 -7.02 -25.29 0.36
C LEU A 710 -5.62 -25.67 0.89
N PRO A 711 -4.74 -26.35 0.13
CA PRO A 711 -3.38 -26.63 0.58
C PRO A 711 -2.57 -25.37 0.91
N LEU A 712 -2.71 -24.30 0.12
CA LEU A 712 -2.03 -23.02 0.37
C LEU A 712 -2.49 -22.39 1.68
N VAL A 713 -3.79 -22.38 1.98
CA VAL A 713 -4.33 -21.89 3.26
C VAL A 713 -3.78 -22.72 4.43
N PHE A 714 -3.76 -24.04 4.32
CA PHE A 714 -3.20 -24.92 5.36
C PHE A 714 -1.69 -24.68 5.57
N LEU A 715 -0.93 -24.51 4.48
CA LEU A 715 0.49 -24.21 4.54
C LEU A 715 0.75 -22.86 5.21
N GLY A 716 -0.01 -21.83 4.81
CA GLY A 716 0.03 -20.51 5.42
C GLY A 716 -0.29 -20.57 6.91
N PHE A 717 -1.37 -21.25 7.26
CA PHE A 717 -1.82 -21.42 8.65
C PHE A 717 -0.77 -22.13 9.50
N TYR A 718 -0.11 -23.15 8.96
CA TYR A 718 0.97 -23.85 9.65
C TYR A 718 2.14 -22.91 10.00
N PHE A 719 2.59 -22.09 9.05
CA PHE A 719 3.65 -21.11 9.30
C PHE A 719 3.18 -19.99 10.25
N GLY A 720 1.95 -19.51 10.09
CA GLY A 720 1.35 -18.48 10.95
C GLY A 720 1.22 -18.92 12.41
N TYR A 721 0.76 -20.16 12.64
CA TYR A 721 0.59 -20.73 13.97
C TYR A 721 1.94 -21.05 14.66
N ARG A 722 3.00 -21.30 13.89
CA ARG A 722 4.36 -21.46 14.45
C ARG A 722 4.97 -20.13 14.89
N LYS A 723 4.62 -19.02 14.26
CA LYS A 723 5.10 -17.69 14.66
C LYS A 723 4.64 -17.35 16.08
N GLN A 724 5.37 -16.47 16.75
CA GLN A 724 4.96 -15.93 18.05
C GLN A 724 3.62 -15.21 17.91
N ALA A 725 2.76 -15.39 18.93
CA ALA A 725 1.50 -14.65 19.04
C ALA A 725 1.80 -13.14 19.07
N TYR A 726 0.81 -12.32 18.71
CA TYR A 726 0.95 -10.88 18.90
C TYR A 726 1.06 -10.58 20.39
N ALA A 727 2.08 -9.82 20.79
CA ALA A 727 2.23 -9.38 22.17
C ALA A 727 1.16 -8.31 22.46
N HIS A 728 0.34 -8.55 23.49
CA HIS A 728 -0.58 -7.54 24.00
C HIS A 728 0.13 -6.72 25.09
N PRO A 729 -0.03 -5.38 25.12
CA PRO A 729 0.67 -4.52 26.06
C PRO A 729 0.23 -4.74 27.51
N VAL A 730 -1.00 -5.21 27.72
CA VAL A 730 -1.61 -5.41 29.04
C VAL A 730 -2.07 -6.85 29.24
N ARG A 731 -1.99 -7.32 30.48
CA ARG A 731 -2.50 -8.64 30.88
C ARG A 731 -4.01 -8.56 31.13
N THR A 732 -4.70 -9.66 30.84
CA THR A 732 -6.14 -9.76 31.05
C THR A 732 -6.48 -10.25 32.45
N ASN A 733 -7.45 -9.64 33.11
CA ASN A 733 -7.99 -10.06 34.40
C ASN A 733 -8.72 -11.41 34.30
N GLN A 734 -8.78 -12.16 35.42
CA GLN A 734 -9.45 -13.47 35.42
C GLN A 734 -10.97 -13.34 35.31
N ILE A 735 -11.56 -12.40 36.06
CA ILE A 735 -13.00 -12.16 36.10
C ILE A 735 -13.35 -11.03 35.13
N PRO A 736 -14.32 -11.21 34.22
CA PRO A 736 -14.75 -10.15 33.31
C PRO A 736 -15.56 -9.08 34.06
N ARG A 737 -15.25 -7.80 33.83
CA ARG A 737 -16.06 -6.68 34.32
C ARG A 737 -17.44 -6.64 33.64
N GLN A 738 -18.45 -6.18 34.38
CA GLN A 738 -19.77 -5.90 33.82
C GLN A 738 -19.74 -4.62 32.98
N VAL A 739 -20.31 -4.67 31.78
CA VAL A 739 -20.36 -3.52 30.86
C VAL A 739 -21.61 -2.69 31.15
N PRO A 740 -21.50 -1.37 31.34
CA PRO A 740 -22.66 -0.51 31.61
C PRO A 740 -23.58 -0.41 30.38
N GLU A 741 -24.83 -0.02 30.62
CA GLU A 741 -25.80 0.19 29.55
C GLU A 741 -25.30 1.24 28.55
N GLN A 742 -25.25 0.85 27.28
CA GLN A 742 -24.71 1.69 26.22
C GLN A 742 -25.79 2.63 25.68
N PRO A 743 -25.44 3.89 25.35
CA PRO A 743 -26.36 4.80 24.68
C PRO A 743 -26.80 4.20 23.34
N TRP A 744 -28.01 4.55 22.91
CA TRP A 744 -28.67 3.91 21.77
C TRP A 744 -27.83 3.93 20.48
N TYR A 745 -27.07 5.00 20.25
CA TYR A 745 -26.24 5.19 19.06
C TYR A 745 -24.94 4.36 19.06
N LEU A 746 -24.48 3.86 20.21
CA LEU A 746 -23.33 2.94 20.34
C LEU A 746 -23.75 1.45 20.34
N ARG A 747 -25.05 1.17 20.22
CA ARG A 747 -25.54 -0.18 19.94
C ARG A 747 -25.15 -0.57 18.52
N THR A 748 -24.85 -1.84 18.30
CA THR A 748 -24.22 -2.34 17.05
C THR A 748 -25.01 -1.95 15.80
N VAL A 749 -26.33 -2.14 15.80
CA VAL A 749 -27.16 -1.90 14.60
C VAL A 749 -27.26 -0.41 14.26
N PRO A 750 -27.70 0.50 15.16
CA PRO A 750 -27.73 1.94 14.86
C PRO A 750 -26.36 2.49 14.47
N CYS A 751 -25.30 2.03 15.15
CA CYS A 751 -23.94 2.46 14.87
C CYS A 751 -23.47 2.00 13.48
N MET A 752 -23.80 0.77 13.06
CA MET A 752 -23.47 0.25 11.74
C MET A 752 -24.10 1.08 10.61
N PHE A 753 -25.33 1.56 10.79
CA PHE A 753 -25.95 2.50 9.84
C PHE A 753 -25.23 3.85 9.84
N LEU A 754 -25.10 4.53 11.00
CA LEU A 754 -24.44 5.85 11.05
C LEU A 754 -23.02 5.84 10.49
N ALA A 755 -22.23 4.83 10.88
CA ALA A 755 -20.83 4.69 10.49
C ALA A 755 -20.67 4.35 8.99
N GLY A 756 -21.62 3.60 8.41
CA GLY A 756 -21.57 3.16 7.02
C GLY A 756 -21.78 4.27 5.99
N ILE A 757 -22.39 5.39 6.37
CA ILE A 757 -22.71 6.52 5.48
C ILE A 757 -21.43 7.13 4.88
N LEU A 758 -20.39 7.33 5.71
CA LEU A 758 -19.18 8.02 5.27
C LEU A 758 -18.37 7.20 4.25
N PRO A 759 -18.04 5.92 4.50
CA PRO A 759 -17.39 5.09 3.49
C PRO A 759 -18.24 4.88 2.23
N PHE A 760 -19.57 4.79 2.37
CA PHE A 760 -20.47 4.68 1.21
C PHE A 760 -20.46 5.96 0.35
N GLY A 761 -20.55 7.14 0.98
CA GLY A 761 -20.50 8.41 0.27
C GLY A 761 -19.22 8.60 -0.53
N ALA A 762 -18.07 8.15 0.00
CA ALA A 762 -16.79 8.21 -0.69
C ALA A 762 -16.70 7.33 -1.95
N MET A 763 -17.48 6.25 -2.04
CA MET A 763 -17.45 5.31 -3.17
C MET A 763 -18.68 5.41 -4.08
N PHE A 764 -19.71 6.18 -3.72
CA PHE A 764 -21.01 6.20 -4.38
C PHE A 764 -20.94 6.44 -5.90
N ILE A 765 -20.11 7.38 -6.32
CA ILE A 765 -19.93 7.73 -7.73
C ILE A 765 -19.32 6.56 -8.52
N GLU A 766 -18.29 5.91 -7.99
CA GLU A 766 -17.69 4.73 -8.66
C GLU A 766 -18.63 3.54 -8.65
N LEU A 767 -19.42 3.38 -7.59
CA LEU A 767 -20.41 2.31 -7.52
C LEU A 767 -21.43 2.43 -8.68
N PHE A 768 -21.85 3.64 -9.03
CA PHE A 768 -22.72 3.88 -10.20
C PHE A 768 -22.08 3.36 -11.50
N PHE A 769 -20.81 3.70 -11.78
CA PHE A 769 -20.14 3.21 -13.00
C PHE A 769 -19.93 1.70 -13.01
N ILE A 770 -19.61 1.12 -11.85
CA ILE A 770 -19.47 -0.34 -11.73
C ILE A 770 -20.81 -1.02 -12.05
N PHE A 771 -21.92 -0.50 -11.53
CA PHE A 771 -23.26 -1.04 -11.83
C PHE A 771 -23.64 -0.86 -13.29
N SER A 772 -23.45 0.32 -13.90
CA SER A 772 -23.70 0.53 -15.32
C SER A 772 -22.84 -0.39 -16.20
N ALA A 773 -21.55 -0.58 -15.86
CA ALA A 773 -20.69 -1.48 -16.62
C ALA A 773 -21.13 -2.95 -16.55
N ILE A 774 -21.53 -3.43 -15.36
CA ILE A 774 -21.93 -4.84 -15.18
C ILE A 774 -23.31 -5.11 -15.79
N TRP A 775 -24.28 -4.20 -15.64
CA TRP A 775 -25.68 -4.48 -15.97
C TRP A 775 -26.16 -3.86 -17.30
N GLU A 776 -25.57 -2.76 -17.77
CA GLU A 776 -25.94 -2.10 -19.04
C GLU A 776 -25.02 -2.49 -20.22
N ASN A 777 -24.17 -3.52 -20.05
CA ASN A 777 -23.20 -4.02 -21.05
C ASN A 777 -22.19 -2.96 -21.54
N GLN A 778 -21.80 -2.02 -20.68
CA GLN A 778 -20.80 -1.00 -20.99
C GLN A 778 -19.38 -1.42 -20.54
N PHE A 779 -18.33 -0.94 -21.21
CA PHE A 779 -16.95 -1.20 -20.77
C PHE A 779 -16.54 -0.26 -19.63
N TYR A 780 -16.06 -0.81 -18.52
CA TYR A 780 -15.39 -0.02 -17.49
C TYR A 780 -13.90 0.18 -17.86
N TYR A 781 -13.48 1.43 -18.10
CA TYR A 781 -12.10 1.76 -18.48
C TYR A 781 -11.33 2.57 -17.41
N LEU A 782 -12.02 3.14 -16.43
CA LEU A 782 -11.48 4.09 -15.45
C LEU A 782 -10.73 3.43 -14.27
N PHE A 783 -9.89 2.43 -14.53
CA PHE A 783 -9.19 1.66 -13.48
C PHE A 783 -8.26 2.49 -12.58
N GLY A 784 -7.69 3.59 -13.09
CA GLY A 784 -6.89 4.52 -12.28
C GLY A 784 -7.71 5.23 -11.20
N PHE A 785 -8.96 5.58 -11.51
CA PHE A 785 -9.88 6.19 -10.53
C PHE A 785 -10.34 5.17 -9.50
N LEU A 786 -10.66 3.94 -9.94
CA LEU A 786 -10.97 2.83 -9.04
C LEU A 786 -9.87 2.63 -7.99
N PHE A 787 -8.60 2.68 -8.40
CA PHE A 787 -7.46 2.57 -7.48
C PHE A 787 -7.44 3.67 -6.42
N MET A 788 -7.66 4.93 -6.82
CA MET A 788 -7.73 6.07 -5.89
C MET A 788 -8.89 5.93 -4.90
N VAL A 789 -10.06 5.51 -5.38
CA VAL A 789 -11.24 5.29 -4.53
C VAL A 789 -11.03 4.10 -3.58
N CYS A 790 -10.33 3.03 -3.98
CA CYS A 790 -9.94 1.96 -3.08
C CYS A 790 -9.03 2.46 -1.93
N ILE A 791 -8.09 3.37 -2.20
CA ILE A 791 -7.24 3.98 -1.16
C ILE A 791 -8.08 4.80 -0.18
N ILE A 792 -9.00 5.61 -0.70
CA ILE A 792 -9.87 6.43 0.15
C ILE A 792 -10.81 5.58 0.98
N LEU A 793 -11.38 4.52 0.39
CA LEU A 793 -12.20 3.57 1.11
C LEU A 793 -11.41 2.94 2.25
N TYR A 794 -10.15 2.54 2.01
CA TYR A 794 -9.27 2.00 3.04
C TYR A 794 -9.04 2.98 4.20
N ILE A 795 -8.76 4.25 3.89
CA ILE A 795 -8.57 5.30 4.91
C ILE A 795 -9.88 5.54 5.68
N SER A 796 -10.99 5.67 4.98
CA SER A 796 -12.30 5.99 5.56
C SER A 796 -12.78 4.87 6.49
N CYS A 797 -12.70 3.61 6.06
CA CYS A 797 -12.99 2.45 6.89
C CYS A 797 -12.09 2.39 8.14
N SER A 798 -10.79 2.66 7.97
CA SER A 798 -9.84 2.67 9.08
C SER A 798 -10.19 3.74 10.13
N GLN A 799 -10.48 4.96 9.69
CA GLN A 799 -10.79 6.10 10.57
C GLN A 799 -12.09 5.89 11.34
N ILE A 800 -13.16 5.46 10.66
CA ILE A 800 -14.45 5.21 11.29
C ILE A 800 -14.34 4.08 12.31
N SER A 801 -13.61 3.01 11.99
CA SER A 801 -13.38 1.93 12.94
C SER A 801 -12.62 2.39 14.19
N ILE A 802 -11.57 3.21 14.03
CA ILE A 802 -10.80 3.77 15.14
C ILE A 802 -11.67 4.70 16.00
N LEU A 803 -12.40 5.62 15.37
CA LEU A 803 -13.26 6.59 16.06
C LEU A 803 -14.32 5.89 16.91
N VAL A 804 -15.04 4.93 16.33
CA VAL A 804 -16.10 4.23 17.06
C VAL A 804 -15.53 3.31 18.13
N THR A 805 -14.39 2.65 17.87
CA THR A 805 -13.72 1.83 18.89
C THR A 805 -13.29 2.68 20.08
N TYR A 806 -12.78 3.89 19.84
CA TYR A 806 -12.43 4.84 20.91
C TYR A 806 -13.67 5.26 21.72
N PHE A 807 -14.76 5.67 21.07
CA PHE A 807 -15.99 6.02 21.80
C PHE A 807 -16.60 4.83 22.57
N LEU A 808 -16.48 3.62 22.03
CA LEU A 808 -16.92 2.40 22.69
C LEU A 808 -16.13 2.16 23.99
N LEU A 809 -14.81 2.40 23.96
CA LEU A 809 -13.97 2.30 25.16
C LEU A 809 -14.21 3.42 26.15
N CYS A 810 -14.46 4.66 25.69
CA CYS A 810 -14.89 5.75 26.57
C CYS A 810 -16.20 5.44 27.29
N ALA A 811 -17.07 4.64 26.67
CA ALA A 811 -18.29 4.10 27.27
C ALA A 811 -18.07 2.78 28.04
N GLU A 812 -16.83 2.48 28.43
CA GLU A 812 -16.41 1.29 29.21
C GLU A 812 -16.78 -0.06 28.58
N ASN A 813 -16.95 -0.12 27.26
CA ASN A 813 -17.31 -1.35 26.57
C ASN A 813 -16.11 -1.95 25.82
N TYR A 814 -15.55 -3.02 26.38
CA TYR A 814 -14.42 -3.74 25.80
C TYR A 814 -14.79 -4.72 24.67
N HIS A 815 -16.06 -4.88 24.29
CA HIS A 815 -16.50 -5.81 23.23
C HIS A 815 -16.28 -5.25 21.81
N TRP A 816 -15.07 -4.81 21.51
CA TRP A 816 -14.75 -4.14 20.26
C TRP A 816 -14.52 -5.12 19.09
N TRP A 817 -14.01 -6.34 19.31
CA TRP A 817 -13.58 -7.28 18.26
C TRP A 817 -14.58 -7.48 17.11
N TRP A 818 -15.82 -7.85 17.43
CA TRP A 818 -16.88 -8.03 16.42
C TRP A 818 -17.50 -6.70 15.99
N LYS A 819 -17.54 -5.73 16.91
CA LYS A 819 -18.12 -4.40 16.64
C LYS A 819 -17.29 -3.66 15.59
N SER A 820 -15.97 -3.58 15.72
CA SER A 820 -15.07 -2.94 14.76
C SER A 820 -15.19 -3.56 13.36
N PHE A 821 -15.33 -4.88 13.30
CA PHE A 821 -15.57 -5.60 12.04
C PHE A 821 -16.94 -5.24 11.44
N ALA A 822 -18.02 -5.37 12.21
CA ALA A 822 -19.38 -5.15 11.72
C ALA A 822 -19.66 -3.67 11.34
N ILE A 823 -19.14 -2.72 12.12
CA ILE A 823 -19.35 -1.28 11.93
C ILE A 823 -18.64 -0.79 10.66
N SER A 824 -17.37 -1.18 10.46
CA SER A 824 -16.64 -0.85 9.23
C SER A 824 -17.26 -1.51 8.00
N GLY A 825 -17.83 -2.71 8.18
CA GLY A 825 -18.64 -3.40 7.19
C GLY A 825 -19.98 -2.73 6.86
N GLY A 826 -20.45 -1.77 7.67
CA GLY A 826 -21.79 -1.18 7.56
C GLY A 826 -22.13 -0.59 6.20
N SER A 827 -21.13 -0.10 5.46
CA SER A 827 -21.28 0.41 4.09
C SER A 827 -21.84 -0.62 3.10
N ALA A 828 -21.68 -1.91 3.35
CA ALA A 828 -22.26 -2.97 2.51
C ALA A 828 -23.80 -2.97 2.50
N LEU A 829 -24.44 -2.55 3.59
CA LEU A 829 -25.90 -2.40 3.64
C LEU A 829 -26.37 -1.30 2.69
N TYR A 830 -25.60 -0.21 2.58
CA TYR A 830 -25.88 0.87 1.64
C TYR A 830 -25.62 0.43 0.20
N VAL A 831 -24.60 -0.39 -0.06
CA VAL A 831 -24.39 -1.00 -1.38
C VAL A 831 -25.59 -1.86 -1.78
N MET A 832 -26.13 -2.67 -0.85
CA MET A 832 -27.35 -3.45 -1.11
C MET A 832 -28.58 -2.56 -1.32
N GLY A 833 -28.77 -1.54 -0.49
CA GLY A 833 -29.86 -0.57 -0.67
C GLY A 833 -29.77 0.16 -2.01
N TYR A 834 -28.57 0.51 -2.44
CA TYR A 834 -28.30 1.09 -3.75
C TYR A 834 -28.62 0.11 -4.89
N ALA A 835 -28.28 -1.18 -4.75
CA ALA A 835 -28.65 -2.19 -5.74
C ALA A 835 -30.18 -2.29 -5.91
N VAL A 836 -30.95 -2.20 -4.83
CA VAL A 836 -32.42 -2.16 -4.90
C VAL A 836 -32.90 -0.87 -5.58
N PHE A 837 -32.33 0.28 -5.22
CA PHE A 837 -32.66 1.57 -5.84
C PHE A 837 -32.35 1.58 -7.34
N TYR A 838 -31.20 1.07 -7.75
CA TYR A 838 -30.77 0.98 -9.14
C TYR A 838 -31.68 0.06 -9.95
N TYR A 839 -32.09 -1.07 -9.37
CA TYR A 839 -33.10 -1.96 -9.97
C TYR A 839 -34.42 -1.24 -10.26
N MET A 840 -34.93 -0.45 -9.31
CA MET A 840 -36.24 0.19 -9.44
C MET A 840 -36.24 1.45 -10.34
N THR A 841 -35.08 2.08 -10.57
CA THR A 841 -35.01 3.39 -11.23
C THR A 841 -34.31 3.38 -12.59
N LYS A 842 -33.40 2.42 -12.82
CA LYS A 842 -32.56 2.38 -14.03
C LYS A 842 -32.76 1.12 -14.87
N LEU A 843 -33.10 0.00 -14.25
CA LEU A 843 -33.15 -1.29 -14.92
C LEU A 843 -34.58 -1.73 -15.23
N ASP A 844 -34.91 -1.88 -16.51
CA ASP A 844 -36.17 -2.46 -16.97
C ASP A 844 -36.05 -3.97 -17.17
N ILE A 845 -35.83 -4.70 -16.07
CA ILE A 845 -35.61 -6.15 -16.13
C ILE A 845 -36.94 -6.90 -16.33
N ILE A 846 -36.99 -7.75 -17.35
CA ILE A 846 -38.15 -8.59 -17.68
C ILE A 846 -37.88 -10.06 -17.33
N GLY A 847 -38.71 -10.62 -16.44
CA GLY A 847 -38.73 -12.04 -16.12
C GLY A 847 -38.10 -12.40 -14.76
N PHE A 848 -38.50 -13.57 -14.24
CA PHE A 848 -38.10 -14.02 -12.90
C PHE A 848 -36.62 -14.41 -12.78
N VAL A 849 -36.09 -15.19 -13.73
CA VAL A 849 -34.70 -15.67 -13.67
C VAL A 849 -33.68 -14.52 -13.72
N PRO A 850 -33.81 -13.52 -14.63
CA PRO A 850 -32.99 -12.31 -14.61
C PRO A 850 -32.99 -11.56 -13.28
N MET A 851 -34.19 -11.36 -12.70
CA MET A 851 -34.36 -10.70 -11.40
C MET A 851 -33.61 -11.48 -10.29
N LEU A 852 -33.74 -12.80 -10.26
CA LEU A 852 -33.05 -13.66 -9.31
C LEU A 852 -31.52 -13.56 -9.45
N LEU A 853 -31.01 -13.58 -10.68
CA LEU A 853 -29.57 -13.43 -10.96
C LEU A 853 -29.04 -12.09 -10.48
N TYR A 854 -29.77 -11.00 -10.77
CA TYR A 854 -29.42 -9.65 -10.36
C TYR A 854 -29.26 -9.52 -8.84
N PHE A 855 -30.29 -9.92 -8.08
CA PHE A 855 -30.25 -9.80 -6.62
C PHE A 855 -29.24 -10.74 -5.99
N THR A 856 -29.07 -11.94 -6.54
CA THR A 856 -28.10 -12.92 -6.02
C THR A 856 -26.66 -12.42 -6.21
N TYR A 857 -26.28 -11.99 -7.41
CA TYR A 857 -24.93 -11.47 -7.65
C TYR A 857 -24.68 -10.15 -6.91
N SER A 858 -25.69 -9.28 -6.80
CA SER A 858 -25.61 -8.06 -5.98
C SER A 858 -25.42 -8.38 -4.49
N PHE A 859 -26.06 -9.45 -3.99
CA PHE A 859 -25.86 -9.92 -2.61
C PHE A 859 -24.45 -10.48 -2.39
N LEU A 860 -23.94 -11.31 -3.31
CA LEU A 860 -22.57 -11.79 -3.22
C LEU A 860 -21.57 -10.62 -3.24
N MET A 861 -21.78 -9.62 -4.11
CA MET A 861 -20.97 -8.41 -4.13
C MET A 861 -21.02 -7.65 -2.80
N ALA A 862 -22.21 -7.42 -2.23
CA ALA A 862 -22.33 -6.78 -0.92
C ALA A 862 -21.67 -7.60 0.21
N LEU A 863 -21.77 -8.94 0.19
CA LEU A 863 -21.14 -9.82 1.17
C LEU A 863 -19.60 -9.77 1.07
N THR A 864 -19.04 -9.84 -0.13
CA THR A 864 -17.59 -9.70 -0.34
C THR A 864 -17.10 -8.34 0.13
N PHE A 865 -17.87 -7.29 -0.15
CA PHE A 865 -17.58 -5.92 0.28
C PHE A 865 -17.61 -5.79 1.81
N TRP A 866 -18.60 -6.38 2.49
CA TRP A 866 -18.70 -6.41 3.96
C TRP A 866 -17.48 -7.07 4.61
N ILE A 867 -17.02 -8.22 4.08
CA ILE A 867 -15.85 -8.93 4.61
C ILE A 867 -14.58 -8.10 4.40
N LEU A 868 -14.43 -7.47 3.23
CA LEU A 868 -13.27 -6.66 2.89
C LEU A 868 -13.17 -5.41 3.78
N THR A 869 -14.23 -4.59 3.86
CA THR A 869 -14.23 -3.37 4.67
C THR A 869 -14.24 -3.67 6.17
N GLY A 870 -14.88 -4.75 6.61
CA GLY A 870 -14.84 -5.21 7.99
C GLY A 870 -13.43 -5.61 8.44
N THR A 871 -12.66 -6.25 7.56
CA THR A 871 -11.27 -6.66 7.85
C THR A 871 -10.32 -5.47 7.97
N ILE A 872 -10.47 -4.47 7.09
CA ILE A 872 -9.71 -3.20 7.18
C ILE A 872 -9.99 -2.53 8.54
N GLY A 873 -11.27 -2.40 8.90
CA GLY A 873 -11.67 -1.82 10.17
C GLY A 873 -11.15 -2.59 11.38
N PHE A 874 -11.18 -3.92 11.34
CA PHE A 874 -10.66 -4.78 12.40
C PHE A 874 -9.17 -4.55 12.67
N TYR A 875 -8.32 -4.58 11.64
CA TYR A 875 -6.89 -4.35 11.82
C TYR A 875 -6.55 -2.92 12.22
N ALA A 876 -7.30 -1.93 11.71
CA ALA A 876 -7.14 -0.54 12.13
C ALA A 876 -7.42 -0.36 13.63
N ALA A 877 -8.54 -0.91 14.12
CA ALA A 877 -8.90 -0.90 15.54
C ALA A 877 -7.88 -1.68 16.37
N TYR A 878 -7.48 -2.88 15.93
CA TYR A 878 -6.49 -3.71 16.62
C TYR A 878 -5.16 -2.96 16.80
N PHE A 879 -4.64 -2.33 15.73
CA PHE A 879 -3.40 -1.56 15.79
C PHE A 879 -3.54 -0.34 16.72
N PHE A 880 -4.64 0.41 16.60
CA PHE A 880 -4.93 1.54 17.47
C PHE A 880 -4.93 1.15 18.95
N LEU A 881 -5.58 0.04 19.30
CA LEU A 881 -5.66 -0.46 20.68
C LEU A 881 -4.29 -0.90 21.20
N THR A 882 -3.52 -1.63 20.40
CA THR A 882 -2.16 -2.00 20.83
C THR A 882 -1.28 -0.77 21.06
N ARG A 883 -1.47 0.31 20.30
CA ARG A 883 -0.71 1.56 20.47
C ARG A 883 -1.16 2.36 21.68
N ILE A 884 -2.46 2.55 21.88
CA ILE A 884 -2.97 3.38 22.98
C ILE A 884 -2.62 2.77 24.35
N TYR A 885 -2.80 1.46 24.52
CA TYR A 885 -2.48 0.75 25.77
C TYR A 885 -0.97 0.50 25.96
N SER A 886 -0.14 0.64 24.91
CA SER A 886 1.32 0.63 25.07
C SER A 886 1.88 1.99 25.51
N ALA A 887 1.11 3.07 25.38
CA ALA A 887 1.54 4.43 25.67
C ALA A 887 1.18 4.90 27.09
N VAL A 888 0.25 4.21 27.75
CA VAL A 888 -0.15 4.47 29.13
C VAL A 888 0.68 3.57 30.05
N LYS A 889 1.17 4.12 31.16
CA LYS A 889 1.79 3.32 32.23
C LYS A 889 0.69 2.58 32.97
N ILE A 890 0.84 1.27 33.04
CA ILE A 890 -0.09 0.35 33.69
C ILE A 890 0.83 -0.64 34.41
N ASP A 891 0.71 -0.71 35.74
CA ASP A 891 1.61 -1.47 36.62
C ASP A 891 1.65 -2.99 36.35
#